data_AF-A0A7C2LQK6-F1
#
_entry.id   AF-A0A7C2LQK6-F1
#
_cell.length_a   1.000
_cell.length_b   1.000
_cell.length_c   1.000
_cell.angle_alpha   90.00
_cell.angle_beta   90.00
_cell.angle_gamma   90.00
#
_symmetry.space_group_name_H-M   'P 1'
#
loop_
_entity.id
_entity.type
_entity.pdbx_description
1 polymer ?
#
loop_
_entity_poly.entity_id
_entity_poly.type
_entity_poly.pdbx_seq_one_letter_code
_entity_poly.pdbx_strand_id
1 'polypeptide(L)'
;MTQAPAAQPAGASGSPPRGQTLIPLIVGIVGKRELGEGAEAVESSLYRELRQLRRRFPRSPLWILSSVANGADWLGARAVARLSNEERRRAGPLVRLVCVLPFARSLYVQDFEGSLAEHKANLDRLLDRGEIETADGPVTLDRAALRVIELRPLVGADPASMTRVAGKSGPQRTIHYEQAGMLIADACHLLLAVLGETAAAGRPERVGGTTRIVRYKGTGALPTEPTDPAFDELIAGIETSPAAARLPPPRAAHDVDTHRLRRLSLELPEPAEATQWFTGRCGHVWLLTAGGSWQHMEGGEATGRGKVFAILQPFEEFNRRVGRAYATGRLEGRYRSEDQLAQSLDGAGFAKSTSEAERAAVLHLSLLRGVIATLQDNAKRRAGLVLWAIAVLFVLSVAAFTAYKIWHSAGFGYAYLFFLALATGAYVTSRWRNWSAIHDDYRAVAEALRTQRGWRLAGIRERAEWHYRAGTTLQLERVRRGIETVNWLIALEHRDAEIAITTPCIHLARQHWVEEQISFFRRSLGERERHNARFGLAIFAFFYLGIGAFAALAARDAAAWPILVAARQWTGQWIEPLKEGALVAVAALALAAFALRFSHALLARAEEGPIRRRLLAWTDRGKRALDALARTWPLPSAPLRLLYPVLWALAPVLAGYWIAAVVLGSAPPADGGHDPAGQWVGFAIAVLNAVAAAAIYLREKLAVEPEERNYEEMAHVFAHADRLLARTASPEWQQRILLELGKEALGENAYWLRAHRERPIEQIPG
;
A
#
# COMPACT_ATOMS: atom_id res chain seq x y z
N MET A 1 -39.28 21.29 -24.14
CA MET A 1 -38.80 19.99 -23.63
C MET A 1 -37.58 19.60 -24.42
N THR A 2 -36.40 20.07 -24.00
CA THR A 2 -35.14 19.82 -24.68
C THR A 2 -34.39 18.80 -23.85
N GLN A 3 -34.27 17.58 -24.36
CA GLN A 3 -33.61 16.47 -23.70
C GLN A 3 -32.16 16.85 -23.37
N ALA A 4 -31.78 16.65 -22.11
CA ALA A 4 -30.39 16.69 -21.67
C ALA A 4 -29.58 15.64 -22.46
N PRO A 5 -28.32 15.94 -22.84
CA PRO A 5 -27.50 14.94 -23.51
C PRO A 5 -27.24 13.80 -22.53
N ALA A 6 -27.65 12.59 -22.92
CA ALA A 6 -27.29 11.36 -22.25
C ALA A 6 -25.76 11.29 -22.12
N ALA A 7 -25.28 10.97 -20.91
CA ALA A 7 -23.87 10.71 -20.68
C ALA A 7 -23.38 9.64 -21.68
N GLN A 8 -22.43 10.01 -22.54
CA GLN A 8 -21.79 9.05 -23.42
C GLN A 8 -21.13 7.95 -22.58
N PRO A 9 -21.26 6.66 -22.95
CA PRO A 9 -20.58 5.58 -22.25
C PRO A 9 -19.06 5.78 -22.34
N ALA A 10 -18.37 5.58 -21.22
CA ALA A 10 -16.94 5.86 -21.02
C ALA A 10 -15.97 4.91 -21.78
N GLY A 11 -16.27 4.55 -23.03
CA GLY A 11 -15.63 3.43 -23.74
C GLY A 11 -14.78 3.73 -24.97
N ALA A 12 -14.50 4.99 -25.35
CA ALA A 12 -13.84 5.29 -26.63
C ALA A 12 -12.32 5.55 -26.55
N SER A 13 -11.75 5.82 -25.37
CA SER A 13 -10.29 5.95 -25.21
C SER A 13 -9.77 4.81 -24.36
N GLY A 14 -8.86 3.99 -24.88
CA GLY A 14 -8.24 2.86 -24.15
C GLY A 14 -7.34 3.25 -22.95
N SER A 15 -7.64 4.36 -22.27
CA SER A 15 -6.88 4.97 -21.17
C SER A 15 -7.82 5.40 -20.02
N PRO A 16 -7.38 5.29 -18.76
CA PRO A 16 -8.20 5.67 -17.61
C PRO A 16 -8.50 7.17 -17.55
N PRO A 17 -9.68 7.60 -17.04
CA PRO A 17 -10.03 9.00 -16.88
C PRO A 17 -9.04 9.70 -15.92
N ARG A 18 -8.23 10.63 -16.45
CA ARG A 18 -7.13 11.28 -15.70
C ARG A 18 -7.58 11.89 -14.37
N GLY A 19 -8.74 12.53 -14.31
CA GLY A 19 -9.28 13.14 -13.09
C GLY A 19 -9.52 12.17 -11.93
N GLN A 20 -9.81 10.89 -12.23
CA GLN A 20 -10.13 9.84 -11.24
C GLN A 20 -8.91 8.97 -10.88
N THR A 21 -7.74 9.28 -11.43
CA THR A 21 -6.49 8.54 -11.15
C THR A 21 -5.51 9.32 -10.29
N LEU A 22 -5.81 10.58 -10.01
CA LEU A 22 -5.00 11.48 -9.21
C LEU A 22 -5.58 11.56 -7.81
N ILE A 23 -4.70 11.67 -6.81
CA ILE A 23 -5.11 11.88 -5.42
C ILE A 23 -5.01 13.39 -5.12
N PRO A 24 -6.10 14.06 -4.70
CA PRO A 24 -6.06 15.49 -4.42
C PRO A 24 -5.37 15.80 -3.09
N LEU A 25 -4.81 17.00 -2.98
CA LEU A 25 -4.53 17.61 -1.69
C LEU A 25 -5.82 18.22 -1.16
N ILE A 26 -6.34 17.64 -0.08
CA ILE A 26 -7.53 18.12 0.62
C ILE A 26 -7.12 19.13 1.71
N VAL A 27 -7.67 20.35 1.65
CA VAL A 27 -7.45 21.44 2.62
C VAL A 27 -8.81 21.88 3.17
N GLY A 28 -8.95 22.00 4.48
CA GLY A 28 -10.16 22.55 5.11
C GLY A 28 -9.99 24.05 5.36
N ILE A 29 -11.07 24.83 5.25
CA ILE A 29 -11.13 26.21 5.72
C ILE A 29 -12.25 26.32 6.74
N VAL A 30 -11.91 26.81 7.92
CA VAL A 30 -12.85 27.14 9.00
C VAL A 30 -12.50 28.50 9.58
N GLY A 31 -13.49 29.32 9.92
CA GLY A 31 -13.20 30.57 10.60
C GLY A 31 -14.39 31.26 11.25
N LYS A 32 -14.11 32.37 11.95
CA LYS A 32 -15.15 33.19 12.58
C LYS A 32 -16.02 33.91 11.55
N ARG A 33 -17.27 34.16 11.95
CA ARG A 33 -18.28 34.90 11.16
C ARG A 33 -18.06 36.41 11.17
N GLU A 34 -17.54 36.93 12.28
CA GLU A 34 -17.26 38.34 12.48
C GLU A 34 -15.74 38.55 12.47
N LEU A 35 -15.25 39.27 11.46
CA LEU A 35 -13.81 39.48 11.21
C LEU A 35 -13.34 40.92 11.47
N GLY A 36 -14.24 41.85 11.79
CA GLY A 36 -13.91 43.26 12.03
C GLY A 36 -13.31 43.98 10.82
N GLU A 37 -12.55 45.06 11.07
CA GLU A 37 -11.83 45.88 10.08
C GLU A 37 -10.59 45.13 9.54
N GLY A 38 -10.80 44.04 8.80
CA GLY A 38 -9.70 43.22 8.25
C GLY A 38 -10.11 42.15 7.25
N ALA A 39 -11.39 42.10 6.85
CA ALA A 39 -11.94 41.06 5.99
C ALA A 39 -11.22 40.95 4.63
N GLU A 40 -10.89 42.05 3.97
CA GLU A 40 -10.18 42.02 2.68
C GLU A 40 -8.75 41.47 2.78
N ALA A 41 -8.08 41.72 3.91
CA ALA A 41 -6.77 41.16 4.19
C ALA A 41 -6.82 39.64 4.38
N VAL A 42 -7.94 39.11 4.90
CA VAL A 42 -8.16 37.66 5.11
C VAL A 42 -8.29 36.94 3.76
N GLU A 43 -9.13 37.41 2.83
CA GLU A 43 -9.24 36.81 1.48
C GLU A 43 -7.90 36.81 0.77
N SER A 44 -7.19 37.94 0.79
CA SER A 44 -5.87 38.08 0.16
C SER A 44 -4.83 37.16 0.79
N SER A 45 -4.91 36.90 2.09
CA SER A 45 -4.00 36.01 2.81
C SER A 45 -4.29 34.53 2.53
N LEU A 46 -5.56 34.14 2.53
CA LEU A 46 -6.01 32.79 2.13
C LEU A 46 -5.60 32.49 0.68
N TYR A 47 -5.87 33.43 -0.24
CA TYR A 47 -5.49 33.28 -1.64
C TYR A 47 -3.98 33.10 -1.83
N ARG A 48 -3.16 33.91 -1.13
CA ARG A 48 -1.68 33.78 -1.19
C ARG A 48 -1.19 32.42 -0.73
N GLU A 49 -1.70 31.92 0.40
CA GLU A 49 -1.29 30.60 0.92
C GLU A 49 -1.76 29.45 0.02
N LEU A 50 -3.01 29.48 -0.45
CA LEU A 50 -3.51 28.48 -1.39
C LEU A 50 -2.70 28.49 -2.70
N ARG A 51 -2.33 29.67 -3.21
CA ARG A 51 -1.48 29.82 -4.39
C ARG A 51 -0.05 29.34 -4.13
N GLN A 52 0.49 29.51 -2.94
CA GLN A 52 1.80 28.98 -2.56
C GLN A 52 1.78 27.44 -2.50
N LEU A 53 0.75 26.85 -1.89
CA LEU A 53 0.52 25.41 -1.91
C LEU A 53 0.41 24.90 -3.36
N ARG A 54 -0.32 25.61 -4.21
CA ARG A 54 -0.47 25.29 -5.64
C ARG A 54 0.86 25.27 -6.39
N ARG A 55 1.69 26.30 -6.19
CA ARG A 55 3.04 26.39 -6.78
C ARG A 55 3.99 25.29 -6.30
N ARG A 56 3.88 24.90 -5.02
CA ARG A 56 4.75 23.87 -4.42
C ARG A 56 4.38 22.46 -4.90
N PHE A 57 3.10 22.19 -5.13
CA PHE A 57 2.60 20.87 -5.51
C PHE A 57 1.92 20.86 -6.89
N PRO A 58 2.65 21.23 -7.97
CA PRO A 58 2.10 21.61 -9.27
C PRO A 58 1.39 20.49 -10.05
N ARG A 59 1.46 19.23 -9.63
CA ARG A 59 0.77 18.11 -10.29
C ARG A 59 -0.45 17.59 -9.53
N SER A 60 -0.63 17.99 -8.28
CA SER A 60 -1.72 17.52 -7.44
C SER A 60 -2.95 18.42 -7.57
N PRO A 61 -4.16 17.86 -7.81
CA PRO A 61 -5.41 18.60 -7.67
C PRO A 61 -5.54 19.15 -6.25
N LEU A 62 -6.27 20.24 -6.08
CA LEU A 62 -6.48 20.88 -4.78
C LEU A 62 -7.98 20.92 -4.47
N TRP A 63 -8.39 20.29 -3.38
CA TRP A 63 -9.77 20.24 -2.92
C TRP A 63 -9.90 21.04 -1.64
N ILE A 64 -10.82 21.99 -1.62
CA ILE A 64 -11.01 22.89 -0.49
C ILE A 64 -12.37 22.63 0.13
N LEU A 65 -12.39 22.19 1.38
CA LEU A 65 -13.60 21.90 2.13
C LEU A 65 -13.93 23.11 3.02
N SER A 66 -15.17 23.58 2.95
CA SER A 66 -15.66 24.66 3.81
C SER A 66 -17.16 24.55 3.97
N SER A 67 -17.69 25.00 5.10
CA SER A 67 -19.13 25.11 5.31
C SER A 67 -19.73 26.33 4.61
N VAL A 68 -18.89 27.18 3.98
CA VAL A 68 -19.26 28.42 3.28
C VAL A 68 -20.15 29.35 4.11
N ALA A 69 -19.97 29.33 5.43
CA ALA A 69 -20.63 30.24 6.34
C ALA A 69 -20.21 31.70 6.07
N ASN A 70 -21.01 32.66 6.53
CA ASN A 70 -20.62 34.06 6.51
C ASN A 70 -19.26 34.29 7.22
N GLY A 71 -18.51 35.31 6.79
CA GLY A 71 -17.20 35.65 7.32
C GLY A 71 -16.07 34.88 6.63
N ALA A 72 -15.19 34.26 7.41
CA ALA A 72 -13.95 33.66 6.91
C ALA A 72 -14.16 32.53 5.89
N ASP A 73 -15.17 31.69 6.11
CA ASP A 73 -15.52 30.59 5.21
C ASP A 73 -15.92 31.12 3.82
N TRP A 74 -16.76 32.16 3.77
CA TRP A 74 -17.14 32.85 2.53
C TRP A 74 -15.96 33.49 1.81
N LEU A 75 -15.09 34.21 2.54
CA LEU A 75 -13.87 34.79 1.98
C LEU A 75 -12.90 33.71 1.48
N GLY A 76 -12.85 32.58 2.16
CA GLY A 76 -12.18 31.37 1.70
C GLY A 76 -12.73 30.89 0.37
N ALA A 77 -14.05 30.73 0.25
CA ALA A 77 -14.69 30.33 -1.01
C ALA A 77 -14.35 31.28 -2.17
N ARG A 78 -14.35 32.60 -1.92
CA ARG A 78 -13.93 33.62 -2.91
C ARG A 78 -12.47 33.44 -3.34
N ALA A 79 -11.56 33.23 -2.39
CA ALA A 79 -10.15 32.96 -2.66
C ALA A 79 -9.94 31.66 -3.47
N VAL A 80 -10.71 30.61 -3.19
CA VAL A 80 -10.68 29.35 -3.95
C VAL A 80 -11.18 29.56 -5.38
N ALA A 81 -12.27 30.29 -5.56
CA ALA A 81 -12.82 30.56 -6.88
C ALA A 81 -11.86 31.36 -7.75
N ARG A 82 -11.20 32.37 -7.16
CA ARG A 82 -10.13 33.13 -7.82
C ARG A 82 -9.00 32.22 -8.29
N LEU A 83 -8.51 31.32 -7.43
CA LEU A 83 -7.44 30.38 -7.77
C LEU A 83 -7.89 29.35 -8.83
N SER A 84 -9.12 28.85 -8.73
CA SER A 84 -9.71 27.93 -9.71
C SER A 84 -9.79 28.55 -11.10
N ASN A 85 -10.18 29.83 -11.19
CA ASN A 85 -10.20 30.57 -12.45
C ASN A 85 -8.78 30.84 -12.99
N GLU A 86 -7.79 31.12 -12.13
CA GLU A 86 -6.38 31.25 -12.54
C GLU A 86 -5.87 29.93 -13.16
N GLU A 87 -6.05 28.80 -12.47
CA GLU A 87 -5.57 27.50 -12.93
C GLU A 87 -6.30 27.02 -14.19
N ARG A 88 -7.63 27.20 -14.27
CA ARG A 88 -8.40 26.86 -15.47
C ARG A 88 -7.87 27.60 -16.70
N ARG A 89 -7.59 28.90 -16.60
CA ARG A 89 -7.03 29.71 -17.70
C ARG A 89 -5.65 29.23 -18.17
N ARG A 90 -4.89 28.58 -17.29
CA ARG A 90 -3.57 28.00 -17.61
C ARG A 90 -3.62 26.52 -17.99
N ALA A 91 -4.81 25.93 -18.10
CA ALA A 91 -4.99 24.48 -18.21
C ALA A 91 -4.24 23.69 -17.11
N GLY A 92 -4.19 24.27 -15.90
CA GLY A 92 -3.59 23.68 -14.72
C GLY A 92 -4.46 22.59 -14.09
N PRO A 93 -3.97 21.91 -13.02
CA PRO A 93 -4.74 20.93 -12.29
C PRO A 93 -5.99 21.51 -11.65
N LEU A 94 -6.99 20.65 -11.43
CA LEU A 94 -8.27 21.03 -10.86
C LEU A 94 -8.11 21.64 -9.45
N VAL A 95 -8.73 22.81 -9.25
CA VAL A 95 -8.97 23.40 -7.94
C VAL A 95 -10.48 23.39 -7.71
N ARG A 96 -10.92 22.62 -6.72
CA ARG A 96 -12.32 22.34 -6.42
C ARG A 96 -12.71 22.88 -5.04
N LEU A 97 -13.83 23.58 -4.99
CA LEU A 97 -14.53 23.92 -3.75
C LEU A 97 -15.57 22.84 -3.44
N VAL A 98 -15.51 22.30 -2.23
CA VAL A 98 -16.48 21.33 -1.68
C VAL A 98 -17.21 22.00 -0.52
N CYS A 99 -18.44 22.42 -0.77
CA CYS A 99 -19.32 23.05 0.21
C CYS A 99 -19.96 21.97 1.10
N VAL A 100 -19.52 21.86 2.36
CA VAL A 100 -20.04 20.90 3.33
C VAL A 100 -21.09 21.59 4.20
N LEU A 101 -22.37 21.46 3.83
CA LEU A 101 -23.47 22.07 4.56
C LEU A 101 -23.82 21.22 5.79
N PRO A 102 -23.91 21.80 7.01
CA PRO A 102 -24.20 21.05 8.24
C PRO A 102 -25.51 20.26 8.25
N PHE A 103 -26.46 20.67 7.42
CA PHE A 103 -27.76 20.05 7.22
C PHE A 103 -28.35 20.54 5.90
N ALA A 104 -29.59 20.13 5.58
CA ALA A 104 -30.27 20.48 4.33
C ALA A 104 -30.20 21.98 4.01
N ARG A 105 -29.96 22.32 2.73
CA ARG A 105 -29.80 23.71 2.30
C ARG A 105 -30.97 24.59 2.68
N SER A 106 -32.21 24.09 2.56
CA SER A 106 -33.43 24.81 2.92
C SER A 106 -33.46 25.28 4.38
N LEU A 107 -32.81 24.55 5.29
CA LEU A 107 -32.64 24.92 6.69
C LEU A 107 -31.41 25.81 6.88
N TYR A 108 -30.34 25.62 6.10
CA TYR A 108 -29.08 26.36 6.22
C TYR A 108 -29.23 27.83 5.84
N VAL A 109 -29.93 28.11 4.74
CA VAL A 109 -30.15 29.49 4.27
C VAL A 109 -30.93 30.37 5.26
N GLN A 110 -31.68 29.76 6.20
CA GLN A 110 -32.38 30.48 7.27
C GLN A 110 -31.43 31.15 8.26
N ASP A 111 -30.15 30.73 8.35
CA ASP A 111 -29.15 31.36 9.20
C ASP A 111 -28.68 32.73 8.70
N PHE A 112 -29.05 33.08 7.46
CA PHE A 112 -28.58 34.28 6.77
C PHE A 112 -29.71 35.25 6.43
N GLU A 113 -30.80 35.23 7.21
CA GLU A 113 -31.89 36.19 7.07
C GLU A 113 -31.57 37.53 7.77
N GLY A 114 -32.37 38.56 7.50
CA GLY A 114 -32.19 39.88 8.09
C GLY A 114 -30.90 40.57 7.64
N SER A 115 -30.01 40.87 8.58
CA SER A 115 -28.74 41.58 8.33
C SER A 115 -27.75 40.81 7.43
N LEU A 116 -28.01 39.53 7.14
CA LEU A 116 -27.18 38.68 6.28
C LEU A 116 -27.84 38.33 4.94
N ALA A 117 -28.92 39.03 4.56
CA ALA A 117 -29.68 38.75 3.34
C ALA A 117 -28.83 38.80 2.05
N GLU A 118 -27.81 39.66 2.01
CA GLU A 118 -26.86 39.71 0.90
C GLU A 118 -26.04 38.41 0.81
N HIS A 119 -25.52 37.93 1.94
CA HIS A 119 -24.79 36.65 1.98
C HIS A 119 -25.70 35.49 1.58
N LYS A 120 -26.97 35.48 1.99
CA LYS A 120 -27.97 34.49 1.54
C LYS A 120 -28.09 34.49 0.01
N ALA A 121 -28.29 35.66 -0.60
CA ALA A 121 -28.40 35.78 -2.06
C ALA A 121 -27.11 35.33 -2.77
N ASN A 122 -25.94 35.63 -2.22
CA ASN A 122 -24.65 35.19 -2.74
C ASN A 122 -24.47 33.67 -2.62
N LEU A 123 -24.86 33.08 -1.49
CA LEU A 123 -24.83 31.65 -1.25
C LEU A 123 -25.76 30.93 -2.23
N ASP A 124 -26.98 31.42 -2.44
CA ASP A 124 -27.91 30.83 -3.42
C ASP A 124 -27.34 30.89 -4.84
N ARG A 125 -26.74 32.02 -5.25
CA ARG A 125 -26.05 32.12 -6.55
C ARG A 125 -24.91 31.11 -6.70
N LEU A 126 -24.08 30.93 -5.67
CA LEU A 126 -23.01 29.94 -5.69
C LEU A 126 -23.56 28.53 -5.81
N LEU A 127 -24.53 28.15 -4.97
CA LEU A 127 -25.03 26.78 -4.90
C LEU A 127 -25.87 26.40 -6.13
N ASP A 128 -26.64 27.32 -6.70
CA ASP A 128 -27.49 27.05 -7.88
C ASP A 128 -26.76 27.19 -9.21
N ARG A 129 -25.92 28.22 -9.34
CA ARG A 129 -25.33 28.64 -10.61
C ARG A 129 -23.82 28.48 -10.67
N GLY A 130 -23.17 28.19 -9.54
CA GLY A 130 -21.71 28.20 -9.44
C GLY A 130 -21.11 29.60 -9.54
N GLU A 131 -21.91 30.65 -9.39
CA GLU A 131 -21.49 32.05 -9.53
C GLU A 131 -21.04 32.62 -8.19
N ILE A 132 -19.84 33.20 -8.15
CA ILE A 132 -19.29 33.83 -6.95
C ILE A 132 -18.53 35.11 -7.31
N GLU A 133 -18.82 36.18 -6.58
CA GLU A 133 -18.13 37.46 -6.74
C GLU A 133 -16.78 37.43 -6.01
N THR A 134 -15.68 37.68 -6.73
CA THR A 134 -14.33 37.70 -6.16
C THR A 134 -13.72 39.10 -6.27
N ALA A 135 -12.58 39.34 -5.60
CA ALA A 135 -11.87 40.62 -5.74
C ALA A 135 -11.41 40.92 -7.18
N ASP A 136 -11.26 39.88 -8.01
CA ASP A 136 -10.89 40.01 -9.44
C ASP A 136 -12.13 40.03 -10.37
N GLY A 137 -13.35 40.12 -9.82
CA GLY A 137 -14.62 40.07 -10.54
C GLY A 137 -15.36 38.73 -10.42
N PRO A 138 -16.50 38.56 -11.13
CA PRO A 138 -17.33 37.37 -11.03
C PRO A 138 -16.62 36.14 -11.63
N VAL A 139 -16.77 35.00 -10.95
CA VAL A 139 -16.24 33.71 -11.39
C VAL A 139 -17.37 32.67 -11.41
N THR A 140 -17.44 31.88 -12.49
CA THR A 140 -18.34 30.73 -12.61
C THR A 140 -17.57 29.42 -12.47
N LEU A 141 -17.83 28.71 -11.37
CA LEU A 141 -17.34 27.36 -11.11
C LEU A 141 -18.22 26.35 -11.85
N ASP A 142 -17.60 25.43 -12.58
CA ASP A 142 -18.37 24.35 -13.23
C ASP A 142 -18.63 23.22 -12.23
N ARG A 143 -19.36 22.18 -12.67
CA ARG A 143 -19.63 20.98 -11.86
C ARG A 143 -18.37 20.22 -11.44
N ALA A 144 -17.25 20.40 -12.14
CA ALA A 144 -15.99 19.79 -11.74
C ALA A 144 -15.27 20.63 -10.67
N ALA A 145 -15.47 21.94 -10.63
CA ALA A 145 -14.83 22.87 -9.69
C ALA A 145 -15.69 23.19 -8.45
N LEU A 146 -16.99 22.88 -8.46
CA LEU A 146 -17.89 23.05 -7.33
C LEU A 146 -18.64 21.75 -7.02
N ARG A 147 -18.59 21.31 -5.76
CA ARG A 147 -19.40 20.22 -5.22
C ARG A 147 -20.11 20.69 -3.96
N VAL A 148 -21.38 20.34 -3.81
CA VAL A 148 -22.17 20.60 -2.60
C VAL A 148 -22.49 19.27 -1.94
N ILE A 149 -22.30 19.20 -0.63
CA ILE A 149 -22.59 18.05 0.22
C ILE A 149 -23.47 18.52 1.36
N GLU A 150 -24.67 17.97 1.46
CA GLU A 150 -25.55 18.16 2.62
C GLU A 150 -25.35 17.02 3.60
N LEU A 151 -25.06 17.34 4.86
CA LEU A 151 -24.93 16.32 5.90
C LEU A 151 -26.31 15.89 6.41
N ARG A 152 -26.45 14.59 6.68
CA ARG A 152 -27.65 14.05 7.30
C ARG A 152 -27.71 14.44 8.77
N PRO A 153 -28.93 14.62 9.30
CA PRO A 153 -29.12 14.80 10.72
C PRO A 153 -28.55 13.64 11.53
N LEU A 154 -28.17 13.93 12.78
CA LEU A 154 -27.80 12.90 13.76
C LEU A 154 -28.97 11.93 13.96
N VAL A 155 -28.66 10.66 14.22
CA VAL A 155 -29.67 9.64 14.54
C VAL A 155 -30.41 10.05 15.80
N GLY A 156 -31.71 10.27 15.67
CA GLY A 156 -32.56 10.75 16.77
C GLY A 156 -32.80 12.26 16.78
N ALA A 157 -32.12 13.03 15.93
CA ALA A 157 -32.41 14.44 15.72
C ALA A 157 -33.73 14.60 14.93
N ASP A 158 -34.50 15.63 15.28
CA ASP A 158 -35.73 15.99 14.57
C ASP A 158 -35.46 17.18 13.66
N PRO A 159 -35.57 17.05 12.32
CA PRO A 159 -35.43 18.17 11.40
C PRO A 159 -36.37 19.35 11.69
N ALA A 160 -37.56 19.12 12.25
CA ALA A 160 -38.46 20.21 12.64
C ALA A 160 -37.86 21.05 13.77
N SER A 161 -37.19 20.42 14.75
CA SER A 161 -36.48 21.10 15.84
C SER A 161 -35.26 21.91 15.38
N MET A 162 -34.78 21.67 14.15
CA MET A 162 -33.73 22.46 13.52
C MET A 162 -34.28 23.69 12.78
N THR A 163 -35.58 23.82 12.58
CA THR A 163 -36.17 25.01 11.92
C THR A 163 -36.06 26.22 12.86
N ARG A 164 -35.75 27.41 12.32
CA ARG A 164 -35.73 28.63 13.14
C ARG A 164 -37.15 29.04 13.54
N VAL A 165 -37.36 29.30 14.83
CA VAL A 165 -38.62 29.82 15.37
C VAL A 165 -38.35 31.17 16.05
N ALA A 166 -39.04 32.22 15.60
CA ALA A 166 -38.92 33.58 16.13
C ALA A 166 -37.47 34.11 16.21
N GLY A 167 -36.63 33.79 15.22
CA GLY A 167 -35.22 34.23 15.16
C GLY A 167 -34.27 33.49 16.10
N LYS A 168 -34.75 32.61 16.99
CA LYS A 168 -33.91 31.80 17.87
C LYS A 168 -33.46 30.52 17.14
N SER A 169 -32.17 30.19 17.27
CA SER A 169 -31.61 28.93 16.77
C SER A 169 -32.04 27.78 17.67
N GLY A 170 -32.58 26.71 17.10
CA GLY A 170 -32.82 25.48 17.84
C GLY A 170 -31.50 24.87 18.37
N PRO A 171 -31.51 24.26 19.57
CA PRO A 171 -30.32 23.67 20.19
C PRO A 171 -29.64 22.64 19.28
N GLN A 172 -30.42 21.79 18.60
CA GLN A 172 -29.89 20.75 17.71
C GLN A 172 -29.10 21.31 16.51
N ARG A 173 -29.32 22.55 16.05
CA ARG A 173 -28.50 23.11 14.94
C ARG A 173 -27.02 23.19 15.31
N THR A 174 -26.73 23.55 16.56
CA THR A 174 -25.37 23.77 17.07
C THR A 174 -24.52 22.50 16.97
N ILE A 175 -25.09 21.33 17.29
CA ILE A 175 -24.36 20.07 17.24
C ILE A 175 -24.12 19.58 15.80
N HIS A 176 -24.97 19.95 14.84
CA HIS A 176 -24.72 19.64 13.43
C HIS A 176 -23.61 20.51 12.84
N TYR A 177 -23.45 21.75 13.32
CA TYR A 177 -22.24 22.55 13.00
C TYR A 177 -20.97 21.88 13.52
N GLU A 178 -21.01 21.27 14.72
CA GLU A 178 -19.91 20.47 15.26
C GLU A 178 -19.61 19.26 14.35
N GLN A 179 -20.65 18.51 13.96
CA GLN A 179 -20.54 17.38 13.02
C GLN A 179 -19.89 17.79 11.69
N ALA A 180 -20.29 18.92 11.12
CA ALA A 180 -19.71 19.45 9.88
C ALA A 180 -18.24 19.83 10.03
N GLY A 181 -17.91 20.54 11.11
CA GLY A 181 -16.53 20.90 11.43
C GLY A 181 -15.64 19.67 11.63
N MET A 182 -16.12 18.65 12.33
CA MET A 182 -15.41 17.38 12.50
C MET A 182 -15.19 16.66 11.17
N LEU A 183 -16.17 16.66 10.27
CA LEU A 183 -16.03 16.03 8.95
C LEU A 183 -14.96 16.74 8.11
N ILE A 184 -14.97 18.08 8.10
CA ILE A 184 -13.94 18.88 7.42
C ILE A 184 -12.56 18.60 8.03
N ALA A 185 -12.47 18.58 9.36
CA ALA A 185 -11.23 18.31 10.08
C ALA A 185 -10.68 16.90 9.80
N ASP A 186 -11.54 15.88 9.76
CA ASP A 186 -11.15 14.51 9.46
C ASP A 186 -10.67 14.33 8.02
N ALA A 187 -11.40 14.90 7.07
CA ALA A 187 -11.15 14.68 5.65
C ALA A 187 -9.95 15.48 5.11
N CYS A 188 -9.58 16.60 5.75
CA CYS A 188 -8.48 17.44 5.26
C CYS A 188 -7.11 16.97 5.74
N HIS A 189 -6.07 17.18 4.91
CA HIS A 189 -4.68 17.00 5.32
C HIS A 189 -4.18 18.21 6.13
N LEU A 190 -4.66 19.40 5.78
CA LEU A 190 -4.31 20.69 6.37
C LEU A 190 -5.59 21.49 6.62
N LEU A 191 -5.75 22.03 7.82
CA LEU A 191 -6.84 22.94 8.16
C LEU A 191 -6.32 24.38 8.21
N LEU A 192 -6.88 25.27 7.39
CA LEU A 192 -6.66 26.71 7.48
C LEU A 192 -7.72 27.29 8.40
N ALA A 193 -7.28 27.82 9.54
CA ALA A 193 -8.15 28.37 10.56
C ALA A 193 -7.99 29.89 10.66
N VAL A 194 -9.10 30.62 10.57
CA VAL A 194 -9.12 32.07 10.77
C VAL A 194 -9.84 32.40 12.07
N LEU A 195 -9.07 32.78 13.09
CA LEU A 195 -9.59 33.25 14.36
C LEU A 195 -9.58 34.78 14.39
N GLY A 196 -10.64 35.39 14.90
CA GLY A 196 -10.67 36.84 15.17
C GLY A 196 -9.84 37.21 16.40
N GLU A 197 -9.46 38.49 16.51
CA GLU A 197 -8.51 39.04 17.49
C GLU A 197 -8.82 38.69 18.96
N THR A 198 -10.11 38.57 19.31
CA THR A 198 -10.58 38.25 20.66
C THR A 198 -10.53 36.77 21.05
N ALA A 199 -10.12 35.87 20.15
CA ALA A 199 -10.05 34.43 20.43
C ALA A 199 -8.90 34.03 21.38
N ALA A 200 -7.93 34.93 21.63
CA ALA A 200 -6.81 34.70 22.54
C ALA A 200 -7.19 34.83 24.04
N ALA A 201 -8.42 35.28 24.36
CA ALA A 201 -8.83 35.62 25.72
C ALA A 201 -9.77 34.59 26.34
N GLY A 202 -9.27 33.39 26.65
CA GLY A 202 -9.81 32.49 27.71
C GLY A 202 -11.32 32.19 27.77
N ARG A 203 -12.09 32.41 26.70
CA ARG A 203 -13.53 32.13 26.66
C ARG A 203 -13.75 30.64 26.39
N PRO A 204 -14.75 30.01 27.04
CA PRO A 204 -15.06 28.59 26.84
C PRO A 204 -15.39 28.28 25.38
N GLU A 205 -14.89 27.15 24.89
CA GLU A 205 -15.03 26.70 23.51
C GLU A 205 -16.49 26.32 23.22
N ARG A 206 -17.25 27.24 22.62
CA ARG A 206 -18.65 27.00 22.24
C ARG A 206 -18.76 25.81 21.27
N VAL A 207 -19.67 24.89 21.55
CA VAL A 207 -20.07 23.80 20.62
C VAL A 207 -20.43 24.37 19.25
N GLY A 208 -19.94 23.74 18.19
CA GLY A 208 -20.05 24.18 16.80
C GLY A 208 -19.12 25.34 16.42
N GLY A 209 -18.24 25.77 17.33
CA GLY A 209 -17.33 26.91 17.14
C GLY A 209 -16.00 26.54 16.50
N THR A 210 -15.40 27.49 15.78
CA THR A 210 -14.12 27.30 15.06
C THR A 210 -12.98 26.83 15.97
N THR A 211 -12.84 27.41 17.17
CA THR A 211 -11.77 27.04 18.12
C THR A 211 -11.85 25.56 18.53
N ARG A 212 -13.08 25.06 18.72
CA ARG A 212 -13.35 23.66 19.07
C ARG A 212 -12.93 22.71 17.95
N ILE A 213 -13.21 23.07 16.70
CA ILE A 213 -12.78 22.31 15.51
C ILE A 213 -11.26 22.37 15.30
N VAL A 214 -10.63 23.51 15.58
CA VAL A 214 -9.17 23.64 15.54
C VAL A 214 -8.52 22.72 16.56
N ARG A 215 -9.03 22.71 17.79
CA ARG A 215 -8.58 21.80 18.85
C ARG A 215 -8.82 20.35 18.44
N TYR A 216 -10.02 20.02 17.97
CA TYR A 216 -10.36 18.70 17.45
C TYR A 216 -9.38 18.21 16.37
N LYS A 217 -9.05 19.06 15.39
CA LYS A 217 -8.04 18.73 14.38
C LYS A 217 -6.67 18.50 15.01
N GLY A 218 -6.29 19.36 15.95
CA GLY A 218 -5.00 19.32 16.62
C GLY A 218 -4.80 18.12 17.53
N THR A 219 -5.83 17.65 18.24
CA THR A 219 -5.73 16.60 19.28
C THR A 219 -6.36 15.27 18.85
N GLY A 220 -7.25 15.29 17.85
CA GLY A 220 -8.09 14.14 17.47
C GLY A 220 -9.32 13.93 18.36
N ALA A 221 -9.46 14.73 19.41
CA ALA A 221 -10.49 14.61 20.44
C ALA A 221 -11.20 15.95 20.64
N LEU A 222 -12.51 15.90 20.84
CA LEU A 222 -13.27 17.06 21.28
C LEU A 222 -12.76 17.52 22.66
N PRO A 223 -12.81 18.82 22.97
CA PRO A 223 -12.43 19.30 24.28
C PRO A 223 -13.30 18.67 25.36
N THR A 224 -12.70 17.81 26.16
CA THR A 224 -13.29 17.29 27.40
C THR A 224 -12.81 18.17 28.55
N GLU A 225 -13.43 19.34 28.76
CA GLU A 225 -13.51 19.81 30.15
C GLU A 225 -14.43 18.82 30.91
N PRO A 226 -14.25 18.59 32.21
CA PRO A 226 -15.10 17.66 32.95
C PRO A 226 -16.57 18.04 32.74
N THR A 227 -17.30 17.23 31.96
CA THR A 227 -18.71 17.44 31.55
C THR A 227 -18.97 18.85 31.03
N ASP A 228 -18.72 19.12 29.74
CA ASP A 228 -19.19 20.37 29.09
C ASP A 228 -20.73 20.37 29.12
N PRO A 229 -21.37 21.10 30.06
CA PRO A 229 -22.79 20.93 30.32
C PRO A 229 -23.65 21.34 29.12
N ALA A 230 -23.13 22.23 28.27
CA ALA A 230 -23.80 22.62 27.04
C ALA A 230 -23.75 21.50 25.98
N PHE A 231 -22.63 20.80 25.85
CA PHE A 231 -22.55 19.63 24.97
C PHE A 231 -23.44 18.49 25.50
N ASP A 232 -23.37 18.21 26.81
CA ASP A 232 -24.13 17.17 27.46
C ASP A 232 -25.64 17.37 27.32
N GLU A 233 -26.14 18.60 27.55
CA GLU A 233 -27.55 18.94 27.39
C GLU A 233 -28.02 18.72 25.94
N LEU A 234 -27.22 19.18 24.96
CA LEU A 234 -27.54 19.06 23.53
C LEU A 234 -27.58 17.61 23.06
N ILE A 235 -26.61 16.79 23.47
CA ILE A 235 -26.51 15.39 23.07
C ILE A 235 -27.53 14.52 23.80
N ALA A 236 -27.75 14.73 25.10
CA ALA A 236 -28.72 13.96 25.89
C ALA A 236 -30.14 14.09 25.31
N GLY A 237 -30.50 15.28 24.82
CA GLY A 237 -31.76 15.51 24.12
C GLY A 237 -31.95 14.64 22.86
N ILE A 238 -30.86 14.23 22.19
CA ILE A 238 -30.89 13.37 21.00
C ILE A 238 -30.83 11.89 21.39
N GLU A 239 -30.01 11.56 22.40
CA GLU A 239 -29.81 10.20 22.89
C GLU A 239 -31.07 9.58 23.51
N THR A 240 -31.97 10.41 24.05
CA THR A 240 -33.26 9.97 24.60
C THR A 240 -34.25 9.51 23.54
N SER A 241 -33.98 9.75 22.25
CA SER A 241 -34.89 9.30 21.19
C SER A 241 -34.88 7.77 21.03
N PRO A 242 -36.02 7.15 20.63
CA PRO A 242 -36.07 5.72 20.36
C PRO A 242 -35.11 5.24 19.26
N ALA A 243 -34.75 6.12 18.31
CA ALA A 243 -33.81 5.80 17.25
C ALA A 243 -32.37 5.72 17.77
N ALA A 244 -31.96 6.68 18.60
CA ALA A 244 -30.64 6.69 19.22
C ALA A 244 -30.46 5.53 20.22
N ALA A 245 -31.52 5.15 20.94
CA ALA A 245 -31.51 4.03 21.88
C ALA A 245 -31.24 2.66 21.23
N ARG A 246 -31.51 2.50 19.92
CA ARG A 246 -31.22 1.26 19.17
C ARG A 246 -29.77 1.15 18.70
N LEU A 247 -29.00 2.24 18.77
CA LEU A 247 -27.60 2.20 18.38
C LEU A 247 -26.78 1.41 19.41
N PRO A 248 -25.80 0.60 18.96
CA PRO A 248 -24.89 -0.08 19.88
C PRO A 248 -24.19 0.93 20.79
N PRO A 249 -23.76 0.53 22.00
CA PRO A 249 -23.01 1.42 22.89
C PRO A 249 -21.70 1.89 22.21
N PRO A 250 -21.17 3.06 22.61
CA PRO A 250 -19.90 3.56 22.08
C PRO A 250 -18.78 2.52 22.22
N ARG A 251 -17.96 2.37 21.19
CA ARG A 251 -16.88 1.37 21.13
C ARG A 251 -15.68 1.67 22.04
N ALA A 252 -15.60 2.86 22.65
CA ALA A 252 -14.50 3.26 23.53
C ALA A 252 -14.98 4.08 24.73
N ALA A 253 -14.24 3.97 25.84
CA ALA A 253 -14.53 4.63 27.12
C ALA A 253 -13.68 5.91 27.39
N HIS A 254 -12.79 6.28 26.47
CA HIS A 254 -12.02 7.53 26.54
C HIS A 254 -12.56 8.53 25.51
N ASP A 255 -12.38 9.84 25.74
CA ASP A 255 -12.87 10.89 24.84
C ASP A 255 -14.38 10.73 24.52
N VAL A 256 -15.16 10.68 25.61
CA VAL A 256 -16.57 10.30 25.61
C VAL A 256 -17.40 11.15 24.65
N ASP A 257 -17.15 12.45 24.59
CA ASP A 257 -17.92 13.39 23.75
C ASP A 257 -17.73 13.12 22.25
N THR A 258 -16.49 12.87 21.82
CA THR A 258 -16.20 12.54 20.42
C THR A 258 -16.90 11.26 20.01
N HIS A 259 -16.84 10.22 20.85
CA HIS A 259 -17.48 8.94 20.57
C HIS A 259 -19.01 9.03 20.62
N ARG A 260 -19.59 9.80 21.55
CA ARG A 260 -21.03 10.05 21.61
C ARG A 260 -21.54 10.71 20.33
N LEU A 261 -20.86 11.76 19.85
CA LEU A 261 -21.26 12.42 18.61
C LEU A 261 -21.07 11.52 17.38
N ARG A 262 -19.95 10.78 17.29
CA ARG A 262 -19.71 9.83 16.18
C ARG A 262 -20.74 8.70 16.14
N ARG A 263 -21.10 8.15 17.30
CA ARG A 263 -22.14 7.13 17.42
C ARG A 263 -23.47 7.61 16.82
N LEU A 264 -23.83 8.86 17.09
CA LEU A 264 -25.06 9.47 16.56
C LEU A 264 -24.93 9.93 15.11
N SER A 265 -23.72 10.10 14.59
CA SER A 265 -23.48 10.63 13.25
C SER A 265 -23.50 9.53 12.20
N LEU A 266 -24.34 9.70 11.18
CA LEU A 266 -24.29 8.84 9.99
C LEU A 266 -23.10 9.20 9.07
N GLU A 267 -22.41 10.31 9.35
CA GLU A 267 -21.42 10.90 8.46
C GLU A 267 -19.99 10.76 8.95
N LEU A 268 -19.83 10.60 10.26
CA LEU A 268 -18.54 10.42 10.90
C LEU A 268 -18.44 8.95 11.28
N PRO A 269 -17.52 8.20 10.66
CA PRO A 269 -17.42 6.78 10.93
C PRO A 269 -16.98 6.58 12.39
N GLU A 270 -17.67 5.71 13.12
CA GLU A 270 -17.28 5.36 14.49
C GLU A 270 -16.05 4.45 14.41
N PRO A 271 -14.89 4.86 14.95
CA PRO A 271 -13.70 4.03 14.95
C PRO A 271 -13.87 2.69 15.65
N ALA A 272 -12.98 1.76 15.34
CA ALA A 272 -12.83 0.52 16.10
C ALA A 272 -12.34 0.77 17.55
N GLU A 273 -12.29 -0.28 18.36
CA GLU A 273 -11.98 -0.27 19.81
C GLU A 273 -10.83 0.67 20.21
N ALA A 274 -10.81 1.08 21.48
CA ALA A 274 -9.84 2.01 22.07
C ALA A 274 -8.35 1.77 21.73
N THR A 275 -7.94 0.54 21.45
CA THR A 275 -6.56 0.19 21.04
C THR A 275 -6.23 0.55 19.58
N GLN A 276 -7.26 0.87 18.79
CA GLN A 276 -7.25 1.24 17.37
C GLN A 276 -7.66 2.70 17.17
N TRP A 277 -8.25 3.34 18.20
CA TRP A 277 -8.58 4.76 18.20
C TRP A 277 -7.38 5.64 18.52
N PHE A 278 -7.24 6.72 17.76
CA PHE A 278 -6.05 7.56 17.73
C PHE A 278 -6.20 8.78 18.64
N THR A 279 -5.60 8.73 19.83
CA THR A 279 -5.29 9.93 20.63
C THR A 279 -3.95 10.58 20.25
N GLY A 280 -3.38 10.24 19.09
CA GLY A 280 -2.09 10.76 18.61
C GLY A 280 -2.17 11.48 17.26
N ARG A 281 -3.32 12.03 16.87
CA ARG A 281 -3.40 12.86 15.67
C ARG A 281 -2.77 14.22 15.94
N CYS A 282 -1.54 14.40 15.51
CA CYS A 282 -0.98 15.70 15.22
C CYS A 282 -1.59 16.26 13.92
N GLY A 283 -2.89 16.61 13.91
CA GLY A 283 -3.48 17.25 12.73
C GLY A 283 -2.85 18.61 12.50
N HIS A 284 -2.59 18.93 11.23
CA HIS A 284 -1.91 20.19 10.87
C HIS A 284 -2.93 21.31 10.73
N VAL A 285 -2.73 22.38 11.49
CA VAL A 285 -3.53 23.59 11.41
C VAL A 285 -2.62 24.76 11.08
N TRP A 286 -2.95 25.53 10.05
CA TRP A 286 -2.39 26.87 9.89
C TRP A 286 -3.39 27.87 10.45
N LEU A 287 -2.95 28.60 11.46
CA LEU A 287 -3.74 29.60 12.17
C LEU A 287 -3.38 30.99 11.67
N LEU A 288 -4.35 31.73 11.15
CA LEU A 288 -4.19 33.13 10.82
C LEU A 288 -4.27 33.96 12.11
N THR A 289 -3.18 34.64 12.44
CA THR A 289 -3.09 35.54 13.60
C THR A 289 -3.59 36.95 13.26
N ALA A 290 -3.93 37.74 14.29
CA ALA A 290 -4.40 39.12 14.15
C ALA A 290 -3.44 40.01 13.32
N GLY A 291 -2.13 39.76 13.39
CA GLY A 291 -1.12 40.48 12.60
C GLY A 291 -1.03 40.05 11.12
N GLY A 292 -1.98 39.26 10.61
CA GLY A 292 -2.00 38.78 9.22
C GLY A 292 -0.95 37.72 8.91
N SER A 293 -0.31 37.15 9.93
CA SER A 293 0.72 36.11 9.81
C SER A 293 0.14 34.72 10.11
N TRP A 294 0.62 33.69 9.40
CA TRP A 294 0.18 32.30 9.60
C TRP A 294 1.15 31.55 10.52
N GLN A 295 0.63 31.04 11.64
CA GLN A 295 1.31 30.14 12.56
C GLN A 295 0.91 28.70 12.28
N HIS A 296 1.86 27.77 12.31
CA HIS A 296 1.56 26.34 12.12
C HIS A 296 1.46 25.65 13.49
N MET A 297 0.36 24.94 13.71
CA MET A 297 0.11 24.13 14.88
C MET A 297 0.07 22.64 14.52
N GLU A 298 0.63 21.83 15.41
CA GLU A 298 0.68 20.37 15.34
C GLU A 298 0.44 19.83 16.75
N GLY A 299 -0.55 18.96 16.96
CA GLY A 299 -0.80 18.45 18.32
C GLY A 299 -1.36 19.49 19.30
N GLY A 300 -1.73 20.68 18.82
CA GLY A 300 -2.01 21.86 19.67
C GLY A 300 -0.79 22.74 19.97
N GLU A 301 0.41 22.35 19.54
CA GLU A 301 1.65 23.10 19.77
C GLU A 301 2.14 23.83 18.51
N ALA A 302 2.74 25.01 18.67
CA ALA A 302 3.31 25.77 17.56
C ALA A 302 4.60 25.10 17.04
N THR A 303 4.66 24.79 15.75
CA THR A 303 5.80 24.11 15.11
C THR A 303 6.18 24.73 13.75
N GLY A 304 7.27 24.25 13.16
CA GLY A 304 7.73 24.72 11.85
C GLY A 304 6.95 24.10 10.68
N ARG A 305 6.59 24.93 9.68
CA ARG A 305 5.80 24.52 8.49
C ARG A 305 6.40 23.36 7.67
N GLY A 306 7.69 23.05 7.82
CA GLY A 306 8.38 22.01 7.05
C GLY A 306 7.74 20.63 7.17
N LYS A 307 7.16 20.30 8.33
CA LYS A 307 6.51 19.00 8.57
C LYS A 307 5.26 18.80 7.70
N VAL A 308 4.45 19.85 7.52
CA VAL A 308 3.25 19.79 6.66
C VAL A 308 3.64 19.41 5.23
N PHE A 309 4.66 20.06 4.69
CA PHE A 309 5.12 19.77 3.32
C PHE A 309 5.65 18.35 3.17
N ALA A 310 6.34 17.81 4.18
CA ALA A 310 6.82 16.44 4.17
C ALA A 310 5.68 15.40 4.07
N ILE A 311 4.50 15.74 4.61
CA ILE A 311 3.31 14.88 4.61
C ILE A 311 2.50 15.00 3.30
N LEU A 312 2.55 16.16 2.64
CA LEU A 312 1.87 16.36 1.35
C LEU A 312 2.72 15.89 0.16
N GLN A 313 4.05 15.89 0.29
CA GLN A 313 5.00 15.47 -0.75
C GLN A 313 4.72 14.09 -1.37
N PRO A 314 4.30 13.05 -0.61
CA PRO A 314 4.00 11.72 -1.17
C PRO A 314 2.89 11.73 -2.21
N PHE A 315 1.85 12.54 -2.00
CA PHE A 315 0.73 12.67 -2.96
C PHE A 315 1.19 13.32 -4.27
N GLU A 316 2.03 14.35 -4.19
CA GLU A 316 2.64 14.97 -5.37
C GLU A 316 3.56 14.01 -6.12
N GLU A 317 4.34 13.22 -5.39
CA GLU A 317 5.21 12.20 -5.96
C GLU A 317 4.41 11.06 -6.61
N PHE A 318 3.30 10.65 -6.00
CA PHE A 318 2.33 9.71 -6.58
C PHE A 318 1.76 10.26 -7.89
N ASN A 319 1.19 11.47 -7.87
CA ASN A 319 0.61 12.12 -9.05
C ASN A 319 1.64 12.30 -10.18
N ARG A 320 2.90 12.61 -9.83
CA ARG A 320 4.02 12.65 -10.78
C ARG A 320 4.32 11.27 -11.41
N ARG A 321 4.25 10.19 -10.64
CA ARG A 321 4.44 8.82 -11.14
C ARG A 321 3.29 8.42 -12.05
N VAL A 322 2.05 8.77 -11.70
CA VAL A 322 0.86 8.57 -12.53
C VAL A 322 1.02 9.30 -13.86
N GLY A 323 1.41 10.57 -13.86
CA GLY A 323 1.68 11.34 -15.08
C GLY A 323 2.73 10.68 -16.00
N ARG A 324 3.82 10.15 -15.42
CA ARG A 324 4.83 9.38 -16.18
C ARG A 324 4.30 8.04 -16.71
N ALA A 325 3.44 7.37 -15.95
CA ALA A 325 2.83 6.12 -16.36
C ALA A 325 1.85 6.31 -17.53
N TYR A 326 1.07 7.41 -17.51
CA TYR A 326 0.26 7.86 -18.64
C TYR A 326 1.12 8.14 -19.88
N ALA A 327 2.18 8.94 -19.75
CA ALA A 327 3.05 9.29 -20.86
C ALA A 327 3.76 8.08 -21.50
N THR A 328 3.84 6.95 -20.79
CA THR A 328 4.48 5.71 -21.27
C THR A 328 3.49 4.62 -21.65
N GLY A 329 2.17 4.90 -21.67
CA GLY A 329 1.12 3.92 -21.99
C GLY A 329 0.99 2.75 -20.99
N ARG A 330 1.71 2.80 -19.86
CA ARG A 330 1.80 1.67 -18.92
C ARG A 330 0.51 1.38 -18.16
N LEU A 331 -0.39 2.36 -18.08
CA LEU A 331 -1.67 2.22 -17.37
C LEU A 331 -2.72 1.48 -18.20
N GLU A 332 -2.57 1.40 -19.53
CA GLU A 332 -3.62 0.89 -20.43
C GLU A 332 -3.91 -0.59 -20.20
N GLY A 333 -2.88 -1.43 -20.04
CA GLY A 333 -3.05 -2.87 -19.90
C GLY A 333 -3.84 -3.26 -18.64
N ARG A 334 -3.54 -2.60 -17.51
CA ARG A 334 -4.25 -2.86 -16.24
C ARG A 334 -5.59 -2.14 -16.18
N TYR A 335 -5.71 -0.98 -16.82
CA TYR A 335 -7.00 -0.32 -16.99
C TYR A 335 -7.99 -1.22 -17.74
N ARG A 336 -7.57 -1.90 -18.81
CA ARG A 336 -8.44 -2.86 -19.52
C ARG A 336 -8.97 -3.99 -18.62
N SER A 337 -8.16 -4.50 -17.69
CA SER A 337 -8.66 -5.51 -16.73
C SER A 337 -9.63 -4.93 -15.70
N GLU A 338 -9.41 -3.69 -15.25
CA GLU A 338 -10.38 -3.02 -14.36
C GLU A 338 -11.66 -2.62 -15.11
N ASP A 339 -11.55 -2.28 -16.40
CA ASP A 339 -12.67 -1.98 -17.28
C ASP A 339 -13.48 -3.23 -17.61
N GLN A 340 -12.83 -4.39 -17.78
CA GLN A 340 -13.51 -5.69 -17.86
C GLN A 340 -14.27 -6.03 -16.58
N LEU A 341 -13.69 -5.72 -15.41
CA LEU A 341 -14.41 -5.83 -14.14
C LEU A 341 -15.61 -4.88 -14.12
N ALA A 342 -15.45 -3.65 -14.60
CA ALA A 342 -16.58 -2.72 -14.73
C ALA A 342 -17.68 -3.32 -15.62
N GLN A 343 -17.32 -3.83 -16.79
CA GLN A 343 -18.25 -4.49 -17.70
C GLN A 343 -18.90 -5.75 -17.11
N SER A 344 -18.18 -6.54 -16.30
CA SER A 344 -18.78 -7.71 -15.63
C SER A 344 -19.74 -7.29 -14.51
N LEU A 345 -19.43 -6.20 -13.81
CA LEU A 345 -20.34 -5.55 -12.88
C LEU A 345 -21.53 -4.89 -13.62
N ASP A 346 -21.41 -4.58 -14.90
CA ASP A 346 -22.52 -4.01 -15.70
C ASP A 346 -23.53 -5.07 -16.18
N GLY A 347 -23.24 -6.35 -15.96
CA GLY A 347 -24.16 -7.44 -16.21
C GLY A 347 -25.45 -7.35 -15.38
N ALA A 348 -26.50 -8.04 -15.84
CA ALA A 348 -27.87 -7.93 -15.32
C ALA A 348 -28.07 -8.26 -13.82
N GLY A 349 -27.06 -8.84 -13.15
CA GLY A 349 -27.12 -9.20 -11.72
C GLY A 349 -26.85 -8.03 -10.77
N PHE A 350 -25.89 -7.14 -11.07
CA PHE A 350 -25.46 -6.08 -10.15
C PHE A 350 -26.25 -4.77 -10.33
N ALA A 351 -26.56 -4.39 -11.58
CA ALA A 351 -27.40 -3.22 -11.87
C ALA A 351 -28.81 -3.31 -11.26
N LYS A 352 -29.29 -4.53 -10.98
CA LYS A 352 -30.56 -4.78 -10.29
C LYS A 352 -30.44 -4.75 -8.76
N SER A 353 -29.26 -5.02 -8.20
CA SER A 353 -29.07 -5.19 -6.75
C SER A 353 -28.45 -3.99 -6.05
N THR A 354 -27.74 -3.13 -6.78
CA THR A 354 -26.88 -2.06 -6.22
C THR A 354 -27.21 -0.70 -6.83
N SER A 355 -27.12 0.37 -6.03
CA SER A 355 -27.33 1.74 -6.53
C SER A 355 -26.23 2.15 -7.53
N GLU A 356 -26.59 3.01 -8.49
CA GLU A 356 -25.64 3.56 -9.48
C GLU A 356 -24.46 4.28 -8.79
N ALA A 357 -24.74 4.97 -7.68
CA ALA A 357 -23.72 5.63 -6.89
C ALA A 357 -22.72 4.65 -6.24
N GLU A 358 -23.20 3.56 -5.66
CA GLU A 358 -22.32 2.54 -5.06
C GLU A 358 -21.50 1.82 -6.13
N ARG A 359 -22.07 1.57 -7.30
CA ARG A 359 -21.33 1.10 -8.48
C ARG A 359 -20.21 2.08 -8.83
N ALA A 360 -20.49 3.38 -8.97
CA ALA A 360 -19.48 4.38 -9.31
C ALA A 360 -18.35 4.46 -8.26
N ALA A 361 -18.68 4.32 -6.97
CA ALA A 361 -17.70 4.28 -5.88
C ALA A 361 -16.78 3.06 -5.97
N VAL A 362 -17.33 1.86 -6.17
CA VAL A 362 -16.56 0.62 -6.33
C VAL A 362 -15.64 0.69 -7.53
N LEU A 363 -16.12 1.23 -8.66
CA LEU A 363 -15.31 1.41 -9.87
C LEU A 363 -14.17 2.39 -9.66
N HIS A 364 -14.43 3.56 -9.08
CA HIS A 364 -13.40 4.56 -8.79
C HIS A 364 -12.32 4.00 -7.85
N LEU A 365 -12.71 3.26 -6.81
CA LEU A 365 -11.79 2.56 -5.92
C LEU A 365 -10.94 1.51 -6.67
N SER A 366 -11.55 0.74 -7.58
CA SER A 366 -10.86 -0.25 -8.40
C SER A 366 -9.84 0.38 -9.36
N LEU A 367 -10.19 1.52 -9.95
CA LEU A 367 -9.30 2.29 -10.81
C LEU A 367 -8.06 2.77 -10.05
N LEU A 368 -8.24 3.38 -8.87
CA LEU A 368 -7.12 3.83 -8.03
C LEU A 368 -6.23 2.66 -7.62
N ARG A 369 -6.81 1.54 -7.21
CA ARG A 369 -6.07 0.31 -6.90
C ARG A 369 -5.27 -0.18 -8.12
N GLY A 370 -5.86 -0.21 -9.31
CA GLY A 370 -5.18 -0.62 -10.54
C GLY A 370 -4.00 0.27 -10.91
N VAL A 371 -4.13 1.59 -10.73
CA VAL A 371 -3.04 2.56 -10.90
C VAL A 371 -1.91 2.29 -9.91
N ILE A 372 -2.24 2.16 -8.62
CA ILE A 372 -1.25 1.90 -7.55
C ILE A 372 -0.52 0.58 -7.81
N ALA A 373 -1.23 -0.49 -8.16
CA ALA A 373 -0.65 -1.79 -8.45
C ALA A 373 0.29 -1.75 -9.69
N THR A 374 -0.04 -0.93 -10.70
CA THR A 374 0.85 -0.72 -11.86
C THR A 374 2.15 -0.02 -11.46
N LEU A 375 2.07 0.95 -10.56
CA LEU A 375 3.26 1.61 -10.04
C LEU A 375 4.08 0.67 -9.13
N GLN A 376 3.41 -0.15 -8.32
CA GLN A 376 4.03 -1.20 -7.51
C GLN A 376 4.84 -2.17 -8.37
N ASP A 377 4.26 -2.70 -9.46
CA ASP A 377 4.94 -3.66 -10.33
C ASP A 377 6.18 -3.04 -11.00
N ASN A 378 6.10 -1.77 -11.39
CA ASN A 378 7.25 -1.06 -11.94
C ASN A 378 8.37 -0.87 -10.92
N ALA A 379 8.03 -0.58 -9.66
CA ALA A 379 8.99 -0.47 -8.57
C ALA A 379 9.63 -1.84 -8.27
N LYS A 380 8.83 -2.91 -8.18
CA LYS A 380 9.28 -4.30 -8.00
C LYS A 380 10.27 -4.72 -9.08
N ARG A 381 9.95 -4.48 -10.36
CA ARG A 381 10.81 -4.80 -11.49
C ARG A 381 12.16 -4.09 -11.40
N ARG A 382 12.18 -2.80 -11.07
CA ARG A 382 13.43 -2.03 -10.92
C ARG A 382 14.28 -2.51 -9.74
N ALA A 383 13.66 -2.73 -8.59
CA ALA A 383 14.35 -3.27 -7.42
C ALA A 383 14.98 -4.64 -7.74
N GLY A 384 14.23 -5.52 -8.40
CA GLY A 384 14.72 -6.82 -8.85
C GLY A 384 15.87 -6.72 -9.85
N LEU A 385 15.76 -5.86 -10.86
CA LEU A 385 16.83 -5.66 -11.86
C LEU A 385 18.14 -5.19 -11.22
N VAL A 386 18.07 -4.26 -10.27
CA VAL A 386 19.29 -3.75 -9.60
C VAL A 386 19.89 -4.80 -8.67
N LEU A 387 19.05 -5.58 -7.97
CA LEU A 387 19.53 -6.70 -7.16
C LEU A 387 20.27 -7.74 -8.01
N TRP A 388 19.71 -8.10 -9.18
CA TRP A 388 20.38 -8.98 -10.14
C TRP A 388 21.67 -8.36 -10.71
N ALA A 389 21.66 -7.06 -11.02
CA ALA A 389 22.86 -6.36 -11.51
C ALA A 389 23.98 -6.39 -10.47
N ILE A 390 23.70 -6.14 -9.19
CA ILE A 390 24.67 -6.23 -8.10
C ILE A 390 25.23 -7.66 -7.98
N ALA A 391 24.37 -8.67 -8.05
CA ALA A 391 24.79 -10.07 -8.00
C ALA A 391 25.73 -10.43 -9.17
N VAL A 392 25.41 -9.99 -10.40
CA VAL A 392 26.27 -10.21 -11.57
C VAL A 392 27.60 -9.46 -11.45
N LEU A 393 27.57 -8.19 -11.01
CA LEU A 393 28.77 -7.38 -10.84
C LEU A 393 29.69 -7.94 -9.73
N PHE A 394 29.12 -8.55 -8.69
CA PHE A 394 29.87 -9.29 -7.69
C PHE A 394 30.60 -10.50 -8.30
N VAL A 395 29.92 -11.29 -9.13
CA VAL A 395 30.58 -12.42 -9.82
C VAL A 395 31.70 -11.93 -10.74
N LEU A 396 31.45 -10.85 -11.49
CA LEU A 396 32.46 -10.24 -12.38
C LEU A 396 33.65 -9.66 -11.60
N SER A 397 33.42 -9.05 -10.43
CA SER A 397 34.51 -8.54 -9.60
C SER A 397 35.36 -9.68 -9.03
N VAL A 398 34.74 -10.76 -8.53
CA VAL A 398 35.47 -11.96 -8.07
C VAL A 398 36.24 -12.61 -9.22
N ALA A 399 35.65 -12.71 -10.41
CA ALA A 399 36.33 -13.22 -11.60
C ALA A 399 37.55 -12.35 -11.95
N ALA A 400 37.40 -11.03 -12.05
CA ALA A 400 38.49 -10.11 -12.36
C ALA A 400 39.61 -10.15 -11.30
N PHE A 401 39.26 -10.19 -10.00
CA PHE A 401 40.24 -10.30 -8.92
C PHE A 401 41.01 -11.62 -8.96
N THR A 402 40.31 -12.72 -9.23
CA THR A 402 40.95 -14.04 -9.37
C THR A 402 41.87 -14.06 -10.59
N ALA A 403 41.43 -13.48 -11.71
CA ALA A 403 42.22 -13.36 -12.91
C ALA A 403 43.49 -12.52 -12.69
N TYR A 404 43.39 -11.43 -11.93
CA TYR A 404 44.54 -10.64 -11.50
C TYR A 404 45.54 -11.46 -10.68
N LYS A 405 45.07 -12.25 -9.72
CA LYS A 405 45.95 -13.12 -8.90
C LYS A 405 46.64 -14.22 -9.71
N ILE A 406 45.98 -14.75 -10.73
CA ILE A 406 46.51 -15.86 -11.52
C ILE A 406 47.48 -15.35 -12.60
N TRP A 407 47.04 -14.37 -13.39
CA TRP A 407 47.77 -13.92 -14.58
C TRP A 407 48.57 -12.63 -14.38
N HIS A 408 48.50 -12.00 -13.20
CA HIS A 408 49.30 -10.82 -12.81
C HIS A 408 49.24 -9.62 -13.78
N SER A 409 48.18 -9.55 -14.61
CA SER A 409 47.96 -8.43 -15.54
C SER A 409 47.23 -7.27 -14.85
N ALA A 410 47.80 -6.07 -14.94
CA ALA A 410 47.21 -4.85 -14.39
C ALA A 410 45.80 -4.58 -14.93
N GLY A 411 45.50 -4.99 -16.17
CA GLY A 411 44.17 -4.85 -16.78
C GLY A 411 43.06 -5.51 -15.96
N PHE A 412 43.30 -6.69 -15.39
CA PHE A 412 42.33 -7.36 -14.52
C PHE A 412 42.15 -6.66 -13.17
N GLY A 413 43.21 -6.04 -12.64
CA GLY A 413 43.13 -5.19 -11.45
C GLY A 413 42.23 -3.96 -11.68
N TYR A 414 42.39 -3.27 -12.82
CA TYR A 414 41.51 -2.17 -13.20
C TYR A 414 40.07 -2.63 -13.43
N ALA A 415 39.86 -3.78 -14.07
CA ALA A 415 38.54 -4.37 -14.26
C ALA A 415 37.84 -4.68 -12.93
N TYR A 416 38.58 -5.22 -11.94
CA TYR A 416 38.06 -5.45 -10.58
C TYR A 416 37.57 -4.16 -9.94
N LEU A 417 38.39 -3.11 -9.95
CA LEU A 417 38.02 -1.80 -9.39
C LEU A 417 36.82 -1.18 -10.12
N PHE A 418 36.76 -1.34 -11.44
CA PHE A 418 35.64 -0.87 -12.27
C PHE A 418 34.32 -1.57 -11.90
N PHE A 419 34.29 -2.91 -11.83
CA PHE A 419 33.07 -3.64 -11.46
C PHE A 419 32.65 -3.36 -10.01
N LEU A 420 33.60 -3.21 -9.10
CA LEU A 420 33.33 -2.84 -7.71
C LEU A 420 32.71 -1.43 -7.61
N ALA A 421 33.25 -0.46 -8.35
CA ALA A 421 32.69 0.89 -8.43
C ALA A 421 31.28 0.88 -9.02
N LEU A 422 31.03 0.10 -10.08
CA LEU A 422 29.71 -0.05 -10.69
C LEU A 422 28.71 -0.72 -9.75
N ALA A 423 29.12 -1.75 -9.00
CA ALA A 423 28.28 -2.40 -7.99
C ALA A 423 27.91 -1.44 -6.85
N THR A 424 28.88 -0.64 -6.40
CA THR A 424 28.68 0.38 -5.37
C THR A 424 27.75 1.48 -5.88
N GLY A 425 27.95 1.97 -7.10
CA GLY A 425 27.07 2.95 -7.74
C GLY A 425 25.64 2.43 -7.93
N ALA A 426 25.48 1.15 -8.30
CA ALA A 426 24.17 0.51 -8.40
C ALA A 426 23.48 0.40 -7.03
N TYR A 427 24.22 0.02 -5.98
CA TYR A 427 23.73 -0.02 -4.60
C TYR A 427 23.29 1.37 -4.13
N VAL A 428 24.15 2.38 -4.24
CA VAL A 428 23.84 3.77 -3.87
C VAL A 428 22.64 4.29 -4.65
N THR A 429 22.54 3.99 -5.95
CA THR A 429 21.39 4.40 -6.77
C THR A 429 20.10 3.71 -6.32
N SER A 430 20.13 2.40 -6.04
CA SER A 430 18.99 1.67 -5.49
C SER A 430 18.49 2.31 -4.20
N ARG A 431 19.45 2.65 -3.35
CA ARG A 431 19.28 3.19 -2.01
C ARG A 431 18.79 4.64 -2.03
N TRP A 432 19.22 5.45 -2.99
CA TRP A 432 18.70 6.81 -3.22
C TRP A 432 17.33 6.84 -3.90
N ARG A 433 17.02 5.85 -4.76
CA ARG A 433 15.75 5.80 -5.51
C ARG A 433 14.63 5.04 -4.80
N ASN A 434 14.96 4.24 -3.79
CA ASN A 434 14.01 3.62 -2.85
C ASN A 434 12.93 2.78 -3.49
N TRP A 435 13.29 2.07 -4.57
CA TRP A 435 12.34 1.23 -5.29
C TRP A 435 11.74 0.13 -4.41
N SER A 436 12.50 -0.41 -3.46
CA SER A 436 11.98 -1.39 -2.48
C SER A 436 10.91 -0.77 -1.59
N ALA A 437 11.21 0.37 -0.94
CA ALA A 437 10.25 1.03 -0.05
C ALA A 437 8.96 1.42 -0.78
N ILE A 438 9.08 1.96 -2.00
CA ILE A 438 7.95 2.31 -2.85
C ILE A 438 7.09 1.08 -3.19
N HIS A 439 7.74 -0.04 -3.53
CA HIS A 439 7.04 -1.29 -3.78
C HIS A 439 6.23 -1.73 -2.55
N ASP A 440 6.84 -1.67 -1.38
CA ASP A 440 6.23 -2.15 -0.14
C ASP A 440 5.02 -1.28 0.27
N ASP A 441 5.14 0.05 0.18
CA ASP A 441 4.01 0.97 0.48
C ASP A 441 2.86 0.79 -0.52
N TYR A 442 3.17 0.72 -1.81
CA TYR A 442 2.13 0.60 -2.84
C TYR A 442 1.45 -0.77 -2.82
N ARG A 443 2.19 -1.83 -2.49
CA ARG A 443 1.59 -3.14 -2.19
C ARG A 443 0.63 -3.01 -1.03
N ALA A 444 1.06 -2.41 0.07
CA ALA A 444 0.24 -2.33 1.27
C ALA A 444 -1.06 -1.56 1.03
N VAL A 445 -0.99 -0.42 0.33
CA VAL A 445 -2.17 0.36 -0.07
C VAL A 445 -3.04 -0.43 -1.06
N ALA A 446 -2.45 -1.07 -2.08
CA ALA A 446 -3.22 -1.85 -3.06
C ALA A 446 -4.02 -3.00 -2.40
N GLU A 447 -3.44 -3.65 -1.40
CA GLU A 447 -4.08 -4.73 -0.63
C GLU A 447 -5.21 -4.19 0.23
N ALA A 448 -4.99 -3.07 0.92
CA ALA A 448 -6.04 -2.39 1.67
C ALA A 448 -7.23 -1.99 0.80
N LEU A 449 -6.97 -1.37 -0.37
CA LEU A 449 -8.02 -0.97 -1.28
C LEU A 449 -8.73 -2.17 -1.91
N ARG A 450 -8.06 -3.32 -2.07
CA ARG A 450 -8.72 -4.55 -2.52
C ARG A 450 -9.68 -5.09 -1.47
N THR A 451 -9.26 -5.14 -0.20
CA THR A 451 -10.13 -5.53 0.91
C THR A 451 -11.30 -4.55 1.05
N GLN A 452 -11.04 -3.23 0.99
CA GLN A 452 -12.09 -2.21 1.02
C GLN A 452 -13.12 -2.40 -0.11
N ARG A 453 -12.66 -2.72 -1.33
CA ARG A 453 -13.54 -3.02 -2.47
C ARG A 453 -14.41 -4.25 -2.19
N GLY A 454 -13.81 -5.32 -1.68
CA GLY A 454 -14.53 -6.55 -1.32
C GLY A 454 -15.58 -6.32 -0.23
N TRP A 455 -15.25 -5.51 0.79
CA TRP A 455 -16.18 -5.09 1.83
C TRP A 455 -17.33 -4.25 1.30
N ARG A 456 -17.08 -3.26 0.44
CA ARG A 456 -18.16 -2.47 -0.19
C ARG A 456 -19.11 -3.33 -1.02
N LEU A 457 -18.58 -4.26 -1.83
CA LEU A 457 -19.40 -5.24 -2.56
C LEU A 457 -20.27 -6.10 -1.61
N ALA A 458 -19.74 -6.44 -0.43
CA ALA A 458 -20.47 -7.15 0.60
C ALA A 458 -21.42 -6.27 1.43
N GLY A 459 -21.55 -4.97 1.15
CA GLY A 459 -22.34 -4.04 1.96
C GLY A 459 -21.74 -3.72 3.34
N ILE A 460 -20.43 -3.93 3.52
CA ILE A 460 -19.68 -3.65 4.74
C ILE A 460 -19.03 -2.27 4.63
N ARG A 461 -19.30 -1.40 5.60
CA ARG A 461 -18.78 0.00 5.67
C ARG A 461 -17.54 0.17 6.56
N GLU A 462 -16.95 -0.93 7.01
CA GLU A 462 -15.71 -0.91 7.77
C GLU A 462 -14.57 -0.26 6.95
N ARG A 463 -13.70 0.50 7.62
CA ARG A 463 -12.60 1.23 6.98
C ARG A 463 -11.29 0.47 7.14
N ALA A 464 -10.64 0.13 6.02
CA ALA A 464 -9.42 -0.70 6.00
C ALA A 464 -8.25 -0.09 6.79
N GLU A 465 -8.15 1.24 6.86
CA GLU A 465 -7.11 1.97 7.59
C GLU A 465 -7.12 1.72 9.10
N TRP A 466 -8.27 1.37 9.70
CA TRP A 466 -8.36 1.12 11.14
C TRP A 466 -7.65 -0.17 11.58
N HIS A 467 -7.42 -1.09 10.64
CA HIS A 467 -6.75 -2.35 10.91
C HIS A 467 -5.21 -2.27 10.80
N TYR A 468 -4.68 -1.09 10.52
CA TYR A 468 -3.25 -0.80 10.64
C TYR A 468 -2.97 -0.22 12.03
N ARG A 469 -2.40 -1.03 12.94
CA ARG A 469 -2.18 -0.66 14.35
C ARG A 469 -1.43 0.67 14.52
N ALA A 470 -1.95 1.51 15.41
CA ALA A 470 -1.35 2.77 15.84
C ALA A 470 0.01 2.58 16.55
N GLY A 471 0.87 3.60 16.51
CA GLY A 471 2.03 3.74 17.41
C GLY A 471 3.20 2.78 17.17
N THR A 472 3.12 1.86 16.21
CA THR A 472 4.16 0.84 16.03
C THR A 472 5.33 1.31 15.15
N THR A 473 5.14 2.25 14.20
CA THR A 473 6.20 3.02 13.49
C THR A 473 5.61 4.20 12.69
N LEU A 474 6.41 5.27 12.45
CA LEU A 474 6.08 6.39 11.52
C LEU A 474 5.70 5.91 10.10
N GLN A 475 6.14 4.70 9.72
CA GLN A 475 6.00 4.14 8.38
C GLN A 475 4.61 3.55 8.13
N LEU A 476 4.01 2.87 9.11
CA LEU A 476 2.64 2.38 8.99
C LEU A 476 1.64 3.55 8.93
N GLU A 477 1.98 4.66 9.57
CA GLU A 477 1.17 5.87 9.56
C GLU A 477 1.03 6.48 8.15
N ARG A 478 2.07 6.36 7.34
CA ARG A 478 2.11 6.84 5.94
C ARG A 478 1.14 6.06 5.05
N VAL A 479 1.26 4.73 5.09
CA VAL A 479 0.35 3.81 4.37
C VAL A 479 -1.08 4.03 4.83
N ARG A 480 -1.31 4.13 6.14
CA ARG A 480 -2.63 4.41 6.72
C ARG A 480 -3.22 5.70 6.18
N ARG A 481 -2.46 6.82 6.19
CA ARG A 481 -2.91 8.10 5.64
C ARG A 481 -3.23 8.02 4.16
N GLY A 482 -2.45 7.27 3.39
CA GLY A 482 -2.73 7.01 1.97
C GLY A 482 -4.10 6.34 1.78
N ILE A 483 -4.39 5.31 2.57
CA ILE A 483 -5.69 4.59 2.54
C ILE A 483 -6.83 5.51 3.01
N GLU A 484 -6.63 6.22 4.11
CA GLU A 484 -7.59 7.17 4.69
C GLU A 484 -7.97 8.27 3.68
N THR A 485 -6.98 8.80 2.96
CA THR A 485 -7.17 9.82 1.92
C THR A 485 -7.99 9.28 0.76
N VAL A 486 -7.71 8.06 0.29
CA VAL A 486 -8.49 7.44 -0.79
C VAL A 486 -9.92 7.18 -0.34
N ASN A 487 -10.13 6.71 0.89
CA ASN A 487 -11.47 6.48 1.42
C ASN A 487 -12.25 7.78 1.59
N TRP A 488 -11.62 8.88 2.05
CA TRP A 488 -12.25 10.20 2.08
C TRP A 488 -12.53 10.76 0.67
N LEU A 489 -11.62 10.56 -0.28
CA LEU A 489 -11.84 10.90 -1.69
C LEU A 489 -13.09 10.22 -2.23
N ILE A 490 -13.25 8.91 -2.00
CA ILE A 490 -14.44 8.16 -2.42
C ILE A 490 -15.69 8.67 -1.70
N ALA A 491 -15.62 8.91 -0.38
CA ALA A 491 -16.76 9.39 0.40
C ALA A 491 -17.24 10.79 -0.02
N LEU A 492 -16.32 11.66 -0.45
CA LEU A 492 -16.63 13.01 -0.92
C LEU A 492 -17.11 13.03 -2.39
N GLU A 493 -16.48 12.24 -3.27
CA GLU A 493 -16.85 12.18 -4.69
C GLU A 493 -18.19 11.47 -4.91
N HIS A 494 -18.36 10.33 -4.23
CA HIS A 494 -19.49 9.41 -4.38
C HIS A 494 -20.38 9.45 -3.15
N ARG A 495 -20.74 10.67 -2.73
CA ARG A 495 -21.48 10.88 -1.49
C ARG A 495 -22.80 10.11 -1.41
N ASP A 496 -23.52 10.04 -2.52
CA ASP A 496 -24.80 9.31 -2.59
C ASP A 496 -24.61 7.82 -2.32
N ALA A 497 -23.42 7.27 -2.60
CA ALA A 497 -23.06 5.91 -2.27
C ALA A 497 -22.93 5.71 -0.77
N GLU A 498 -22.37 6.66 -0.02
CA GLU A 498 -22.25 6.59 1.44
C GLU A 498 -23.60 6.69 2.16
N ILE A 499 -24.58 7.29 1.51
CA ILE A 499 -25.93 7.49 2.06
C ILE A 499 -26.85 6.32 1.71
N ALA A 500 -26.63 5.67 0.56
CA ALA A 500 -27.48 4.61 0.07
C ALA A 500 -27.49 3.38 1.01
N ILE A 501 -28.69 2.82 1.22
CA ILE A 501 -28.85 1.51 1.84
C ILE A 501 -28.21 0.48 0.92
N THR A 502 -27.17 -0.21 1.41
CA THR A 502 -26.45 -1.21 0.62
C THR A 502 -27.10 -2.56 0.73
N THR A 503 -27.52 -3.11 -0.41
CA THR A 503 -27.83 -4.53 -0.53
C THR A 503 -26.52 -5.34 -0.61
N PRO A 504 -26.26 -6.27 0.34
CA PRO A 504 -25.05 -7.08 0.31
C PRO A 504 -24.96 -7.96 -0.96
N CYS A 505 -23.98 -7.72 -1.81
CA CYS A 505 -23.74 -8.53 -3.02
C CYS A 505 -22.67 -9.59 -2.75
N ILE A 506 -22.96 -10.52 -1.84
CA ILE A 506 -22.01 -11.53 -1.36
C ILE A 506 -21.41 -12.36 -2.50
N HIS A 507 -22.20 -12.71 -3.51
CA HIS A 507 -21.72 -13.47 -4.68
C HIS A 507 -20.62 -12.71 -5.45
N LEU A 508 -20.72 -11.39 -5.58
CA LEU A 508 -19.69 -10.58 -6.25
C LEU A 508 -18.47 -10.39 -5.38
N ALA A 509 -18.64 -10.19 -4.07
CA ALA A 509 -17.51 -10.16 -3.14
C ALA A 509 -16.75 -11.51 -3.17
N ARG A 510 -17.47 -12.62 -3.28
CA ARG A 510 -16.87 -13.95 -3.43
C ARG A 510 -16.11 -14.07 -4.76
N GLN A 511 -16.75 -13.75 -5.89
CA GLN A 511 -16.16 -13.87 -7.22
C GLN A 511 -14.98 -12.91 -7.47
N HIS A 512 -15.16 -11.62 -7.18
CA HIS A 512 -14.21 -10.54 -7.52
C HIS A 512 -13.28 -10.13 -6.38
N TRP A 513 -13.27 -10.88 -5.28
CA TRP A 513 -12.27 -10.71 -4.23
C TRP A 513 -11.78 -12.06 -3.72
N VAL A 514 -12.64 -12.92 -3.18
CA VAL A 514 -12.21 -14.18 -2.55
C VAL A 514 -11.59 -15.16 -3.57
N GLU A 515 -12.32 -15.48 -4.64
CA GLU A 515 -11.87 -16.43 -5.68
C GLU A 515 -10.64 -15.91 -6.44
N GLU A 516 -10.63 -14.61 -6.78
CA GLU A 516 -9.46 -13.93 -7.35
C GLU A 516 -8.22 -14.10 -6.46
N GLN A 517 -8.36 -13.89 -5.14
CA GLN A 517 -7.26 -14.06 -4.18
C GLN A 517 -6.80 -15.51 -4.08
N ILE A 518 -7.71 -16.49 -4.02
CA ILE A 518 -7.36 -17.92 -4.03
C ILE A 518 -6.56 -18.24 -5.30
N SER A 519 -7.02 -17.78 -6.46
CA SER A 519 -6.34 -18.03 -7.73
C SER A 519 -4.94 -17.37 -7.77
N PHE A 520 -4.82 -16.17 -7.22
CA PHE A 520 -3.57 -15.42 -7.15
C PHE A 520 -2.56 -16.10 -6.24
N PHE A 521 -2.95 -16.48 -5.02
CA PHE A 521 -2.05 -17.13 -4.07
C PHE A 521 -1.61 -18.50 -4.56
N ARG A 522 -2.51 -19.33 -5.10
CA ARG A 522 -2.15 -20.64 -5.68
C ARG A 522 -1.17 -20.53 -6.85
N ARG A 523 -1.41 -19.58 -7.75
CA ARG A 523 -0.51 -19.32 -8.90
C ARG A 523 0.85 -18.83 -8.41
N SER A 524 0.86 -17.87 -7.50
CA SER A 524 2.08 -17.28 -6.94
C SER A 524 2.90 -18.30 -6.15
N LEU A 525 2.24 -19.18 -5.38
CA LEU A 525 2.87 -20.29 -4.68
C LEU A 525 3.60 -21.21 -5.67
N GLY A 526 2.91 -21.70 -6.70
CA GLY A 526 3.54 -22.57 -7.71
C GLY A 526 4.65 -21.90 -8.52
N GLU A 527 4.60 -20.58 -8.72
CA GLU A 527 5.71 -19.80 -9.29
C GLU A 527 6.90 -19.70 -8.32
N ARG A 528 6.64 -19.43 -7.04
CA ARG A 528 7.67 -19.31 -5.99
C ARG A 528 8.35 -20.64 -5.71
N GLU A 529 7.62 -21.75 -5.59
CA GLU A 529 8.17 -23.10 -5.43
C GLU A 529 9.12 -23.44 -6.58
N ARG A 530 8.72 -23.17 -7.83
CA ARG A 530 9.58 -23.38 -9.02
C ARG A 530 10.83 -22.52 -8.96
N HIS A 531 10.71 -21.27 -8.54
CA HIS A 531 11.82 -20.34 -8.41
C HIS A 531 12.79 -20.77 -7.30
N ASN A 532 12.27 -21.15 -6.13
CA ASN A 532 13.01 -21.66 -4.99
C ASN A 532 13.77 -22.93 -5.35
N ALA A 533 13.09 -23.89 -6.01
CA ALA A 533 13.71 -25.13 -6.47
C ALA A 533 14.87 -24.87 -7.44
N ARG A 534 14.73 -23.91 -8.37
CA ARG A 534 15.80 -23.52 -9.31
C ARG A 534 16.99 -22.89 -8.60
N PHE A 535 16.75 -21.98 -7.64
CA PHE A 535 17.83 -21.42 -6.82
C PHE A 535 18.54 -22.50 -6.01
N GLY A 536 17.78 -23.40 -5.37
CA GLY A 536 18.34 -24.55 -4.66
C GLY A 536 19.25 -25.39 -5.56
N LEU A 537 18.77 -25.77 -6.75
CA LEU A 537 19.57 -26.52 -7.72
C LEU A 537 20.84 -25.76 -8.12
N ALA A 538 20.74 -24.48 -8.47
CA ALA A 538 21.89 -23.68 -8.90
C ALA A 538 22.95 -23.56 -7.78
N ILE A 539 22.54 -23.21 -6.56
CA ILE A 539 23.43 -23.06 -5.40
C ILE A 539 24.20 -24.36 -5.17
N PHE A 540 23.49 -25.49 -5.09
CA PHE A 540 24.12 -26.78 -4.81
C PHE A 540 24.95 -27.29 -5.99
N ALA A 541 24.47 -27.17 -7.23
CA ALA A 541 25.22 -27.60 -8.40
C ALA A 541 26.55 -26.85 -8.51
N PHE A 542 26.54 -25.51 -8.49
CA PHE A 542 27.77 -24.73 -8.66
C PHE A 542 28.76 -24.92 -7.51
N PHE A 543 28.29 -24.98 -6.26
CA PHE A 543 29.14 -25.21 -5.10
C PHE A 543 29.81 -26.60 -5.14
N TYR A 544 29.03 -27.67 -5.37
CA TYR A 544 29.57 -29.03 -5.40
C TYR A 544 30.39 -29.34 -6.65
N LEU A 545 30.06 -28.75 -7.81
CA LEU A 545 30.93 -28.78 -8.99
C LEU A 545 32.30 -28.15 -8.68
N GLY A 546 32.33 -27.03 -7.94
CA GLY A 546 33.56 -26.40 -7.48
C GLY A 546 34.39 -27.29 -6.56
N ILE A 547 33.75 -28.00 -5.62
CA ILE A 547 34.41 -28.99 -4.76
C ILE A 547 35.01 -30.14 -5.58
N GLY A 548 34.27 -30.68 -6.53
CA GLY A 548 34.75 -31.73 -7.43
C GLY A 548 35.95 -31.29 -8.25
N ALA A 549 35.87 -30.10 -8.86
CA ALA A 549 36.96 -29.53 -9.64
C ALA A 549 38.20 -29.24 -8.78
N PHE A 550 38.01 -28.77 -7.54
CA PHE A 550 39.10 -28.60 -6.58
C PHE A 550 39.76 -29.94 -6.23
N ALA A 551 38.97 -31.00 -6.00
CA ALA A 551 39.50 -32.33 -5.73
C ALA A 551 40.33 -32.88 -6.90
N ALA A 552 39.92 -32.64 -8.15
CA ALA A 552 40.70 -33.02 -9.34
C ALA A 552 42.00 -32.23 -9.44
N LEU A 553 41.95 -30.92 -9.22
CA LEU A 553 43.12 -30.05 -9.22
C LEU A 553 44.12 -30.46 -8.14
N ALA A 554 43.65 -30.74 -6.94
CA ALA A 554 44.48 -31.11 -5.81
C ALA A 554 44.99 -32.56 -5.90
N ALA A 555 44.29 -33.45 -6.62
CA ALA A 555 44.79 -34.80 -6.93
C ALA A 555 45.96 -34.80 -7.91
N ARG A 556 46.10 -33.76 -8.76
CA ARG A 556 47.22 -33.60 -9.69
C ARG A 556 48.55 -33.35 -8.98
N ASP A 557 48.51 -32.65 -7.85
CA ASP A 557 49.66 -32.41 -6.97
C ASP A 557 49.31 -32.75 -5.51
N ALA A 558 49.05 -34.03 -5.27
CA ALA A 558 48.63 -34.50 -3.95
C ALA A 558 49.69 -34.23 -2.86
N ALA A 559 50.98 -34.13 -3.22
CA ALA A 559 52.07 -33.89 -2.29
C ALA A 559 52.00 -32.48 -1.65
N ALA A 560 51.45 -31.50 -2.36
CA ALA A 560 51.19 -30.16 -1.83
C ALA A 560 50.07 -30.12 -0.76
N TRP A 561 49.29 -31.20 -0.60
CA TRP A 561 48.12 -31.26 0.26
C TRP A 561 48.16 -32.48 1.20
N PRO A 562 48.85 -32.39 2.36
CA PRO A 562 49.02 -33.50 3.30
C PRO A 562 47.70 -34.16 3.72
N ILE A 563 46.62 -33.38 3.83
CA ILE A 563 45.29 -33.88 4.18
C ILE A 563 44.69 -34.79 3.10
N LEU A 564 45.00 -34.55 1.83
CA LEU A 564 44.53 -35.37 0.71
C LEU A 564 45.34 -36.65 0.57
N VAL A 565 46.63 -36.62 0.90
CA VAL A 565 47.46 -37.84 1.00
C VAL A 565 46.90 -38.76 2.10
N ALA A 566 46.64 -38.21 3.29
CA ALA A 566 46.05 -38.95 4.39
C ALA A 566 44.64 -39.48 4.04
N ALA A 567 43.80 -38.65 3.41
CA ALA A 567 42.47 -39.06 2.96
C ALA A 567 42.53 -40.13 1.87
N ARG A 568 43.46 -40.06 0.91
CA ARG A 568 43.64 -41.07 -0.15
C ARG A 568 44.08 -42.41 0.43
N GLN A 569 45.00 -42.41 1.39
CA GLN A 569 45.43 -43.64 2.09
C GLN A 569 44.29 -44.25 2.89
N TRP A 570 43.54 -43.44 3.62
CA TRP A 570 42.39 -43.90 4.40
C TRP A 570 41.26 -44.42 3.51
N THR A 571 40.88 -43.67 2.46
CA THR A 571 39.82 -44.08 1.53
C THR A 571 40.20 -45.27 0.66
N GLY A 572 41.47 -45.40 0.25
CA GLY A 572 41.98 -46.54 -0.52
C GLY A 572 41.72 -47.88 0.18
N GLN A 573 41.85 -47.93 1.51
CA GLN A 573 41.55 -49.12 2.31
C GLN A 573 40.09 -49.61 2.18
N TRP A 574 39.17 -48.71 1.86
CA TRP A 574 37.74 -49.01 1.73
C TRP A 574 37.26 -49.06 0.28
N ILE A 575 37.90 -48.33 -0.63
CA ILE A 575 37.48 -48.17 -2.03
C ILE A 575 38.17 -49.18 -2.95
N GLU A 576 39.46 -49.45 -2.80
CA GLU A 576 40.18 -50.43 -3.64
C GLU A 576 39.57 -51.85 -3.64
N PRO A 577 38.96 -52.33 -2.52
CA PRO A 577 38.27 -53.63 -2.52
C PRO A 577 36.94 -53.64 -3.31
N LEU A 578 36.39 -52.48 -3.68
CA LEU A 578 35.10 -52.39 -4.37
C LEU A 578 35.26 -52.74 -5.85
N LYS A 579 34.44 -53.68 -6.34
CA LYS A 579 34.35 -53.98 -7.77
C LYS A 579 33.82 -52.77 -8.54
N GLU A 580 34.21 -52.61 -9.80
CA GLU A 580 33.73 -51.54 -10.70
C GLU A 580 32.20 -51.41 -10.69
N GLY A 581 31.48 -52.53 -10.65
CA GLY A 581 30.01 -52.54 -10.56
C GLY A 581 29.44 -51.89 -9.30
N ALA A 582 30.15 -51.95 -8.16
CA ALA A 582 29.73 -51.29 -6.92
C ALA A 582 29.89 -49.76 -7.01
N LEU A 583 30.94 -49.28 -7.67
CA LEU A 583 31.15 -47.85 -7.92
C LEU A 583 30.09 -47.29 -8.88
N VAL A 584 29.75 -48.04 -9.95
CA VAL A 584 28.65 -47.70 -10.86
C VAL A 584 27.32 -47.64 -10.12
N ALA A 585 27.05 -48.58 -9.21
CA ALA A 585 25.84 -48.57 -8.38
C ALA A 585 25.77 -47.34 -7.47
N VAL A 586 26.88 -46.94 -6.82
CA VAL A 586 26.93 -45.73 -5.99
C VAL A 586 26.71 -44.47 -6.83
N ALA A 587 27.30 -44.37 -8.02
CA ALA A 587 27.08 -43.24 -8.93
C ALA A 587 25.62 -43.17 -9.42
N ALA A 588 25.02 -44.32 -9.76
CA ALA A 588 23.61 -44.40 -10.14
C ALA A 588 22.67 -44.01 -8.99
N LEU A 589 22.98 -44.45 -7.76
CA LEU A 589 22.24 -44.06 -6.55
C LEU A 589 22.39 -42.57 -6.26
N ALA A 590 23.59 -41.99 -6.44
CA ALA A 590 23.83 -40.57 -6.29
C ALA A 590 23.03 -39.74 -7.31
N LEU A 591 23.00 -40.18 -8.58
CA LEU A 591 22.22 -39.53 -9.63
C LEU A 591 20.71 -39.64 -9.37
N ALA A 592 20.24 -40.80 -8.91
CA ALA A 592 18.84 -41.00 -8.53
C ALA A 592 18.46 -40.13 -7.32
N ALA A 593 19.30 -40.07 -6.28
CA ALA A 593 19.11 -39.20 -5.13
C ALA A 593 19.08 -37.71 -5.52
N PHE A 594 19.97 -37.30 -6.44
CA PHE A 594 20.00 -35.95 -7.00
C PHE A 594 18.72 -35.63 -7.77
N ALA A 595 18.26 -36.53 -8.65
CA ALA A 595 17.03 -36.38 -9.40
C ALA A 595 15.79 -36.30 -8.49
N LEU A 596 15.75 -37.09 -7.41
CA LEU A 596 14.69 -37.04 -6.41
C LEU A 596 14.70 -35.70 -5.65
N ARG A 597 15.87 -35.26 -5.19
CA ARG A 597 16.04 -34.00 -4.43
C ARG A 597 15.64 -32.78 -5.25
N PHE A 598 16.06 -32.72 -6.52
CA PHE A 598 15.84 -31.57 -7.41
C PHE A 598 14.73 -31.79 -8.44
N SER A 599 13.91 -32.82 -8.26
CA SER A 599 12.76 -33.16 -9.13
C SER A 599 11.90 -31.95 -9.50
N HIS A 600 11.57 -31.10 -8.51
CA HIS A 600 10.77 -29.91 -8.73
C HIS A 600 11.47 -28.88 -9.62
N ALA A 601 12.80 -28.74 -9.50
CA ALA A 601 13.61 -27.85 -10.33
C ALA A 601 13.76 -28.40 -11.76
N LEU A 602 14.08 -29.70 -11.88
CA LEU A 602 14.29 -30.38 -13.16
C LEU A 602 13.01 -30.41 -14.01
N LEU A 603 11.85 -30.57 -13.36
CA LEU A 603 10.55 -30.60 -14.01
C LEU A 603 9.88 -29.21 -14.09
N ALA A 604 10.55 -28.14 -13.67
CA ALA A 604 9.98 -26.79 -13.62
C ALA A 604 9.71 -26.16 -14.99
N ARG A 605 10.31 -26.69 -16.06
CA ARG A 605 10.12 -26.24 -17.45
C ARG A 605 9.29 -27.21 -18.30
N ALA A 606 8.96 -28.39 -17.77
CA ALA A 606 8.07 -29.32 -18.44
C ALA A 606 6.65 -28.75 -18.43
N GLU A 607 5.96 -28.77 -19.58
CA GLU A 607 4.55 -28.39 -19.67
C GLU A 607 3.70 -29.21 -18.70
N GLU A 608 2.56 -28.65 -18.28
CA GLU A 608 1.59 -29.35 -17.43
C GLU A 608 0.92 -30.49 -18.19
N GLY A 609 1.62 -31.63 -18.24
CA GLY A 609 1.18 -32.84 -18.93
C GLY A 609 1.03 -34.04 -17.99
N PRO A 610 0.45 -35.14 -18.50
CA PRO A 610 0.33 -36.40 -17.76
C PRO A 610 1.70 -36.98 -17.36
N ILE A 611 2.74 -36.73 -18.16
CA ILE A 611 4.12 -37.18 -17.89
C ILE A 611 4.70 -36.48 -16.66
N ARG A 612 4.59 -35.14 -16.59
CA ARG A 612 5.04 -34.36 -15.42
C ARG A 612 4.33 -34.80 -14.15
N ARG A 613 3.01 -35.02 -14.21
CA ARG A 613 2.22 -35.53 -13.07
C ARG A 613 2.68 -36.91 -12.61
N ARG A 614 2.93 -37.84 -13.53
CA ARG A 614 3.45 -39.18 -13.20
C ARG A 614 4.84 -39.11 -12.58
N LEU A 615 5.72 -38.25 -13.09
CA LEU A 615 7.06 -38.04 -12.56
C LEU A 615 7.03 -37.44 -11.15
N LEU A 616 6.24 -36.38 -10.92
CA LEU A 616 6.07 -35.81 -9.57
C LEU A 616 5.49 -36.84 -8.59
N ALA A 617 4.44 -37.57 -9.00
CA ALA A 617 3.86 -38.63 -8.17
C ALA A 617 4.82 -39.80 -7.89
N TRP A 618 5.74 -40.10 -8.81
CA TRP A 618 6.82 -41.06 -8.58
C TRP A 618 7.83 -40.50 -7.58
N THR A 619 8.24 -39.23 -7.71
CA THR A 619 9.18 -38.59 -6.76
C THR A 619 8.60 -38.47 -5.36
N ASP A 620 7.32 -38.15 -5.22
CA ASP A 620 6.66 -38.06 -3.91
C ASP A 620 6.50 -39.43 -3.25
N ARG A 621 6.24 -40.49 -4.04
CA ARG A 621 6.29 -41.87 -3.55
C ARG A 621 7.69 -42.24 -3.07
N GLY A 622 8.73 -41.88 -3.83
CA GLY A 622 10.13 -42.09 -3.45
C GLY A 622 10.49 -41.40 -2.13
N LYS A 623 10.13 -40.12 -1.96
CA LYS A 623 10.32 -39.37 -0.70
C LYS A 623 9.60 -40.04 0.47
N ARG A 624 8.32 -40.37 0.32
CA ARG A 624 7.54 -41.05 1.37
C ARG A 624 8.11 -42.42 1.74
N ALA A 625 8.62 -43.18 0.76
CA ALA A 625 9.26 -44.46 1.00
C ALA A 625 10.56 -44.30 1.80
N LEU A 626 11.38 -43.29 1.47
CA LEU A 626 12.57 -42.94 2.25
C LEU A 626 12.22 -42.52 3.68
N ASP A 627 11.19 -41.70 3.86
CA ASP A 627 10.73 -41.27 5.19
C ASP A 627 10.16 -42.45 6.01
N ALA A 628 9.45 -43.37 5.36
CA ALA A 628 8.96 -44.59 5.99
C ALA A 628 10.12 -45.51 6.42
N LEU A 629 11.08 -45.75 5.52
CA LEU A 629 12.30 -46.52 5.81
C LEU A 629 13.10 -45.91 6.96
N ALA A 630 13.23 -44.58 6.99
CA ALA A 630 13.92 -43.87 8.06
C ALA A 630 13.22 -43.98 9.43
N ARG A 631 11.89 -44.20 9.44
CA ARG A 631 11.10 -44.42 10.66
C ARG A 631 11.13 -45.86 11.17
N THR A 632 11.31 -46.84 10.29
CA THR A 632 11.28 -48.27 10.62
C THR A 632 12.65 -48.90 10.88
N TRP A 633 13.74 -48.13 10.76
CA TRP A 633 15.10 -48.67 10.85
C TRP A 633 15.60 -48.81 12.32
N PRO A 634 16.16 -49.97 12.71
CA PRO A 634 16.47 -50.29 14.13
C PRO A 634 17.80 -49.72 14.67
N LEU A 635 18.64 -49.08 13.84
CA LEU A 635 19.85 -48.36 14.27
C LEU A 635 19.54 -46.89 14.61
N PRO A 636 20.37 -46.18 15.43
CA PRO A 636 20.16 -44.77 15.68
C PRO A 636 19.99 -44.04 14.34
N SER A 637 18.87 -43.38 14.12
CA SER A 637 18.47 -42.82 12.81
C SER A 637 19.43 -41.77 12.23
N ALA A 638 20.51 -41.42 12.93
CA ALA A 638 21.47 -40.39 12.55
C ALA A 638 22.29 -40.69 11.27
N PRO A 639 22.92 -41.86 11.07
CA PRO A 639 23.75 -42.11 9.88
C PRO A 639 22.93 -42.19 8.59
N LEU A 640 21.72 -42.78 8.63
CA LEU A 640 20.84 -42.88 7.47
C LEU A 640 20.25 -41.53 7.07
N ARG A 641 19.96 -40.65 8.05
CA ARG A 641 19.57 -39.26 7.78
C ARG A 641 20.68 -38.46 7.12
N LEU A 642 21.95 -38.82 7.32
CA LEU A 642 23.10 -38.22 6.66
C LEU A 642 23.38 -38.82 5.28
N LEU A 643 23.04 -40.09 5.07
CA LEU A 643 23.31 -40.80 3.81
C LEU A 643 22.61 -40.15 2.61
N TYR A 644 21.34 -39.79 2.73
CA TYR A 644 20.60 -39.16 1.64
C TYR A 644 21.21 -37.79 1.23
N PRO A 645 21.49 -36.85 2.15
CA PRO A 645 22.32 -35.66 1.91
C PRO A 645 23.62 -35.90 1.16
N VAL A 646 24.38 -36.91 1.58
CA VAL A 646 25.66 -37.25 0.97
C VAL A 646 25.48 -37.76 -0.46
N LEU A 647 24.51 -38.65 -0.68
CA LEU A 647 24.27 -39.26 -2.00
C LEU A 647 23.89 -38.23 -3.06
N TRP A 648 22.97 -37.31 -2.77
CA TRP A 648 22.62 -36.30 -3.77
C TRP A 648 23.71 -35.24 -3.98
N ALA A 649 24.55 -34.97 -2.97
CA ALA A 649 25.70 -34.07 -3.12
C ALA A 649 26.83 -34.71 -3.95
N LEU A 650 26.96 -36.04 -3.91
CA LEU A 650 28.01 -36.77 -4.60
C LEU A 650 27.94 -36.64 -6.13
N ALA A 651 26.73 -36.61 -6.71
CA ALA A 651 26.56 -36.52 -8.17
C ALA A 651 27.24 -35.27 -8.81
N PRO A 652 26.98 -34.03 -8.35
CA PRO A 652 27.69 -32.85 -8.87
C PRO A 652 29.19 -32.83 -8.51
N VAL A 653 29.61 -33.41 -7.38
CA VAL A 653 31.05 -33.54 -7.05
C VAL A 653 31.76 -34.44 -8.06
N LEU A 654 31.20 -35.62 -8.37
CA LEU A 654 31.75 -36.54 -9.37
C LEU A 654 31.80 -35.90 -10.76
N ALA A 655 30.74 -35.17 -11.14
CA ALA A 655 30.72 -34.43 -12.40
C ALA A 655 31.81 -33.35 -12.45
N GLY A 656 31.97 -32.56 -11.39
CA GLY A 656 32.99 -31.51 -11.31
C GLY A 656 34.42 -32.08 -11.35
N TYR A 657 34.64 -33.18 -10.64
CA TYR A 657 35.91 -33.92 -10.66
C TYR A 657 36.23 -34.43 -12.06
N TRP A 658 35.26 -35.09 -12.71
CA TRP A 658 35.46 -35.67 -14.04
C TRP A 658 35.74 -34.59 -15.08
N ILE A 659 34.96 -33.50 -15.11
CA ILE A 659 35.16 -32.38 -16.03
C ILE A 659 36.55 -31.78 -15.85
N ALA A 660 36.96 -31.49 -14.60
CA ALA A 660 38.27 -30.91 -14.32
C ALA A 660 39.41 -31.89 -14.62
N ALA A 661 39.26 -33.19 -14.32
CA ALA A 661 40.25 -34.22 -14.62
C ALA A 661 40.47 -34.38 -16.13
N VAL A 662 39.40 -34.32 -16.94
CA VAL A 662 39.50 -34.33 -18.41
C VAL A 662 40.27 -33.10 -18.90
N VAL A 663 39.95 -31.91 -18.39
CA VAL A 663 40.67 -30.67 -18.76
C VAL A 663 42.15 -30.75 -18.38
N LEU A 664 42.46 -31.19 -17.17
CA LEU A 664 43.84 -31.32 -16.66
C LEU A 664 44.63 -32.42 -17.38
N GLY A 665 43.99 -33.54 -17.73
CA GLY A 665 44.62 -34.67 -18.43
C GLY A 665 44.81 -34.44 -19.92
N SER A 666 44.01 -33.55 -20.53
CA SER A 666 44.18 -33.13 -21.92
C SER A 666 45.30 -32.10 -22.13
N ALA A 667 45.86 -31.56 -21.04
CA ALA A 667 46.87 -30.50 -21.07
C ALA A 667 48.30 -31.07 -21.02
N PRO A 668 49.27 -30.43 -21.69
CA PRO A 668 50.68 -30.82 -21.60
C PRO A 668 51.21 -30.71 -20.16
N PRO A 669 52.27 -31.47 -19.81
CA PRO A 669 52.93 -31.38 -18.50
C PRO A 669 53.30 -29.93 -18.16
N ALA A 670 53.25 -29.60 -16.87
CA ALA A 670 53.64 -28.27 -16.40
C ALA A 670 55.17 -28.10 -16.56
N ASP A 671 55.57 -27.31 -17.54
CA ASP A 671 56.98 -26.98 -17.79
C ASP A 671 57.35 -25.68 -17.05
N GLY A 672 58.41 -25.71 -16.25
CA GLY A 672 59.03 -24.49 -15.69
C GLY A 672 58.14 -23.63 -14.77
N GLY A 673 57.15 -24.20 -14.09
CA GLY A 673 56.28 -23.48 -13.15
C GLY A 673 55.04 -22.82 -13.79
N HIS A 674 54.81 -23.03 -15.09
CA HIS A 674 53.60 -22.58 -15.78
C HIS A 674 52.60 -23.73 -15.95
N ASP A 675 51.51 -23.70 -15.18
CA ASP A 675 50.40 -24.65 -15.29
C ASP A 675 49.12 -23.97 -15.81
N PRO A 676 48.97 -23.76 -17.13
CA PRO A 676 47.82 -23.05 -17.69
C PRO A 676 46.49 -23.76 -17.41
N ALA A 677 46.47 -25.10 -17.43
CA ALA A 677 45.26 -25.88 -17.18
C ALA A 677 44.82 -25.77 -15.71
N GLY A 678 45.77 -25.87 -14.76
CA GLY A 678 45.48 -25.66 -13.34
C GLY A 678 45.02 -24.24 -13.04
N GLN A 679 45.59 -23.25 -13.71
CA GLN A 679 45.16 -21.85 -13.62
C GLN A 679 43.70 -21.66 -14.09
N TRP A 680 43.32 -22.22 -15.25
CA TRP A 680 41.94 -22.14 -15.74
C TRP A 680 40.94 -22.91 -14.85
N VAL A 681 41.32 -24.08 -14.33
CA VAL A 681 40.49 -24.83 -13.37
C VAL A 681 40.34 -24.05 -12.06
N GLY A 682 41.42 -23.46 -11.54
CA GLY A 682 41.39 -22.60 -10.35
C GLY A 682 40.49 -21.36 -10.53
N PHE A 683 40.58 -20.71 -11.69
CA PHE A 683 39.68 -19.63 -12.07
C PHE A 683 38.21 -20.08 -12.12
N ALA A 684 37.93 -21.22 -12.75
CA ALA A 684 36.59 -21.77 -12.85
C ALA A 684 35.99 -22.09 -11.46
N ILE A 685 36.77 -22.68 -10.55
CA ILE A 685 36.35 -22.94 -9.16
C ILE A 685 35.91 -21.65 -8.47
N ALA A 686 36.72 -20.58 -8.58
CA ALA A 686 36.40 -19.29 -7.97
C ALA A 686 35.11 -18.68 -8.53
N VAL A 687 34.91 -18.74 -9.85
CA VAL A 687 33.69 -18.23 -10.51
C VAL A 687 32.46 -19.05 -10.12
N LEU A 688 32.55 -20.39 -10.12
CA LEU A 688 31.45 -21.27 -9.71
C LEU A 688 31.00 -20.97 -8.27
N ASN A 689 31.95 -20.83 -7.35
CA ASN A 689 31.66 -20.48 -5.95
C ASN A 689 31.08 -19.06 -5.82
N ALA A 690 31.56 -18.10 -6.61
CA ALA A 690 30.99 -16.75 -6.64
C ALA A 690 29.55 -16.75 -7.14
N VAL A 691 29.22 -17.54 -8.18
CA VAL A 691 27.84 -17.70 -8.68
C VAL A 691 26.95 -18.35 -7.61
N ALA A 692 27.43 -19.37 -6.89
CA ALA A 692 26.70 -19.97 -5.79
C ALA A 692 26.41 -18.95 -4.68
N ALA A 693 27.42 -18.16 -4.27
CA ALA A 693 27.27 -17.10 -3.28
C ALA A 693 26.28 -16.01 -3.73
N ALA A 694 26.35 -15.59 -5.00
CA ALA A 694 25.42 -14.63 -5.58
C ALA A 694 23.98 -15.17 -5.60
N ALA A 695 23.79 -16.45 -5.90
CA ALA A 695 22.49 -17.11 -5.87
C ALA A 695 21.93 -17.22 -4.44
N ILE A 696 22.78 -17.50 -3.43
CA ILE A 696 22.38 -17.47 -2.00
C ILE A 696 21.92 -16.06 -1.63
N TYR A 697 22.72 -15.04 -1.96
CA TYR A 697 22.38 -13.64 -1.71
C TYR A 697 21.03 -13.25 -2.33
N LEU A 698 20.80 -13.63 -3.60
CA LEU A 698 19.54 -13.36 -4.29
C LEU A 698 18.36 -14.08 -3.62
N ARG A 699 18.51 -15.36 -3.25
CA ARG A 699 17.46 -16.13 -2.58
C ARG A 699 17.07 -15.51 -1.24
N GLU A 700 18.06 -15.06 -0.47
CA GLU A 700 17.84 -14.41 0.83
C GLU A 700 17.20 -13.03 0.69
N LYS A 701 17.67 -12.20 -0.24
CA LYS A 701 17.17 -10.84 -0.45
C LYS A 701 15.80 -10.79 -1.14
N LEU A 702 15.45 -11.79 -1.93
CA LEU A 702 14.11 -11.94 -2.50
C LEU A 702 13.11 -12.58 -1.52
N ALA A 703 13.54 -12.90 -0.28
CA ALA A 703 12.71 -13.49 0.77
C ALA A 703 11.86 -14.68 0.28
N VAL A 704 12.44 -15.53 -0.57
CA VAL A 704 11.68 -16.54 -1.33
C VAL A 704 10.95 -17.53 -0.41
N GLU A 705 11.62 -18.03 0.63
CA GLU A 705 11.05 -19.00 1.57
C GLU A 705 9.97 -18.39 2.50
N PRO A 706 10.19 -17.23 3.16
CA PRO A 706 9.13 -16.56 3.92
C PRO A 706 7.89 -16.23 3.06
N GLU A 707 8.08 -15.75 1.83
CA GLU A 707 6.96 -15.45 0.93
C GLU A 707 6.17 -16.70 0.53
N GLU A 708 6.85 -17.82 0.27
CA GLU A 708 6.23 -19.10 -0.09
C GLU A 708 5.26 -19.58 1.00
N ARG A 709 5.71 -19.62 2.27
CA ARG A 709 4.89 -20.02 3.42
C ARG A 709 3.69 -19.10 3.61
N ASN A 710 3.92 -17.79 3.50
CA ASN A 710 2.86 -16.81 3.67
C ASN A 710 1.78 -16.94 2.57
N TYR A 711 2.17 -17.21 1.32
CA TYR A 711 1.21 -17.47 0.24
C TYR A 711 0.44 -18.78 0.44
N GLU A 712 1.08 -19.82 0.96
CA GLU A 712 0.42 -21.07 1.33
C GLU A 712 -0.64 -20.83 2.42
N GLU A 713 -0.27 -20.19 3.53
CA GLU A 713 -1.16 -19.86 4.64
C GLU A 713 -2.35 -19.01 4.18
N MET A 714 -2.12 -17.93 3.44
CA MET A 714 -3.20 -17.08 2.95
C MET A 714 -4.09 -17.80 1.91
N ALA A 715 -3.53 -18.67 1.06
CA ALA A 715 -4.35 -19.51 0.18
C ALA A 715 -5.30 -20.42 0.98
N HIS A 716 -4.82 -20.99 2.10
CA HIS A 716 -5.63 -21.81 2.99
C HIS A 716 -6.72 -21.01 3.70
N VAL A 717 -6.40 -19.83 4.24
CA VAL A 717 -7.34 -18.93 4.92
C VAL A 717 -8.48 -18.52 3.98
N PHE A 718 -8.15 -18.01 2.78
CA PHE A 718 -9.16 -17.61 1.80
C PHE A 718 -10.01 -18.80 1.32
N ALA A 719 -9.39 -19.96 1.06
CA ALA A 719 -10.13 -21.15 0.65
C ALA A 719 -11.03 -21.69 1.77
N HIS A 720 -10.65 -21.54 3.03
CA HIS A 720 -11.48 -21.89 4.17
C HIS A 720 -12.69 -20.95 4.29
N ALA A 721 -12.46 -19.64 4.19
CA ALA A 721 -13.55 -18.65 4.18
C ALA A 721 -14.53 -18.89 3.02
N ASP A 722 -14.04 -19.22 1.82
CA ASP A 722 -14.90 -19.57 0.67
C ASP A 722 -15.82 -20.76 0.97
N ARG A 723 -15.30 -21.81 1.62
CA ARG A 723 -16.11 -22.97 2.04
C ARG A 723 -17.13 -22.60 3.11
N LEU A 724 -16.80 -21.70 4.04
CA LEU A 724 -17.74 -21.22 5.05
C LEU A 724 -18.86 -20.39 4.41
N LEU A 725 -18.53 -19.50 3.47
CA LEU A 725 -19.50 -18.70 2.72
C LEU A 725 -20.48 -19.58 1.95
N ALA A 726 -19.99 -20.62 1.28
CA ALA A 726 -20.82 -21.55 0.52
C ALA A 726 -21.82 -22.35 1.39
N ARG A 727 -21.52 -22.54 2.68
CA ARG A 727 -22.37 -23.29 3.64
C ARG A 727 -23.31 -22.38 4.44
N THR A 728 -23.10 -21.08 4.40
CA THR A 728 -23.85 -20.12 5.21
C THR A 728 -24.97 -19.50 4.38
N ALA A 729 -26.22 -19.65 4.82
CA ALA A 729 -27.37 -19.07 4.12
C ALA A 729 -27.69 -17.62 4.55
N SER A 730 -27.37 -17.23 5.79
CA SER A 730 -27.66 -15.89 6.32
C SER A 730 -26.68 -14.85 5.75
N PRO A 731 -27.17 -13.77 5.09
CA PRO A 731 -26.32 -12.69 4.59
C PRO A 731 -25.50 -12.00 5.70
N GLU A 732 -26.06 -11.86 6.90
CA GLU A 732 -25.39 -11.23 8.05
C GLU A 732 -24.15 -12.04 8.48
N TRP A 733 -24.30 -13.36 8.56
CA TRP A 733 -23.18 -14.25 8.87
C TRP A 733 -22.15 -14.29 7.74
N GLN A 734 -22.58 -14.24 6.48
CA GLN A 734 -21.67 -14.12 5.34
C GLN A 734 -20.87 -12.82 5.38
N GLN A 735 -21.50 -11.70 5.72
CA GLN A 735 -20.82 -10.43 5.94
C GLN A 735 -19.82 -10.52 7.09
N ARG A 736 -20.17 -11.20 8.19
CA ARG A 736 -19.25 -11.39 9.31
C ARG A 736 -18.03 -12.21 8.91
N ILE A 737 -18.19 -13.27 8.13
CA ILE A 737 -17.08 -14.06 7.58
C ILE A 737 -16.18 -13.18 6.71
N LEU A 738 -16.74 -12.36 5.82
CA LEU A 738 -15.98 -11.45 4.94
C LEU A 738 -15.29 -10.33 5.73
N LEU A 739 -15.90 -9.83 6.81
CA LEU A 739 -15.30 -8.86 7.71
C LEU A 739 -14.07 -9.45 8.40
N GLU A 740 -14.19 -10.63 9.01
CA GLU A 740 -13.06 -11.28 9.70
C GLU A 740 -11.96 -11.72 8.72
N LEU A 741 -12.32 -12.24 7.53
CA LEU A 741 -11.36 -12.52 6.46
C LEU A 741 -10.57 -11.26 6.04
N GLY A 742 -11.27 -10.13 5.91
CA GLY A 742 -10.62 -8.86 5.58
C GLY A 742 -9.70 -8.36 6.69
N LYS A 743 -10.10 -8.51 7.96
CA LYS A 743 -9.24 -8.17 9.11
C LYS A 743 -7.96 -9.01 9.13
N GLU A 744 -8.08 -10.32 8.88
CA GLU A 744 -6.93 -11.23 8.80
C GLU A 744 -6.01 -10.83 7.64
N ALA A 745 -6.56 -10.55 6.45
CA ALA A 745 -5.77 -10.11 5.30
C ALA A 745 -5.06 -8.78 5.54
N LEU A 746 -5.71 -7.82 6.22
CA LEU A 746 -5.09 -6.54 6.58
C LEU A 746 -4.03 -6.71 7.69
N GLY A 747 -4.27 -7.63 8.63
CA GLY A 747 -3.34 -8.00 9.68
C GLY A 747 -2.05 -8.62 9.13
N GLU A 748 -2.17 -9.59 8.22
CA GLU A 748 -1.04 -10.16 7.48
C GLU A 748 -0.30 -9.08 6.71
N ASN A 749 -1.00 -8.25 5.95
CA ASN A 749 -0.36 -7.21 5.14
C ASN A 749 0.41 -6.20 6.01
N ALA A 750 -0.14 -5.81 7.17
CA ALA A 750 0.55 -4.95 8.14
C ALA A 750 1.73 -5.64 8.84
N TYR A 751 1.66 -6.97 9.05
CA TYR A 751 2.78 -7.77 9.55
C TYR A 751 3.89 -7.88 8.51
N TRP A 752 3.54 -8.21 7.26
CA TRP A 752 4.46 -8.32 6.13
C TRP A 752 5.25 -7.02 5.93
N LEU A 753 4.55 -5.88 5.96
CA LEU A 753 5.18 -4.56 5.82
C LEU A 753 6.19 -4.25 6.94
N ARG A 754 5.91 -4.68 8.19
CA ARG A 754 6.85 -4.55 9.31
C ARG A 754 8.08 -5.44 9.11
N ALA A 755 7.87 -6.72 8.81
CA ALA A 755 8.94 -7.69 8.62
C ALA A 755 9.89 -7.32 7.45
N HIS A 756 9.39 -6.70 6.39
CA HIS A 756 10.19 -6.32 5.22
C HIS A 756 10.98 -5.01 5.42
N ARG A 757 10.63 -4.19 6.43
CA ARG A 757 11.31 -2.92 6.73
C ARG A 757 12.30 -2.97 7.90
N GLU A 758 12.36 -4.07 8.66
CA GLU A 758 13.32 -4.28 9.76
C GLU A 758 14.75 -4.66 9.33
N ARG A 759 15.02 -4.85 8.03
CA ARG A 759 16.38 -5.00 7.46
C ARG A 759 16.86 -3.62 6.93
N PRO A 760 18.11 -3.17 7.19
CA PRO A 760 18.44 -1.74 7.34
C PRO A 760 18.22 -0.83 6.12
N ILE A 761 17.81 0.40 6.45
CA ILE A 761 17.17 1.52 5.73
C ILE A 761 18.09 2.28 4.77
N GLU A 762 17.59 2.79 3.63
CA GLU A 762 17.71 4.23 3.29
C GLU A 762 16.35 4.76 2.79
N GLN A 763 16.21 6.09 2.83
CA GLN A 763 14.97 6.87 2.85
C GLN A 763 14.33 7.04 1.46
N ILE A 764 12.98 7.00 1.30
CA ILE A 764 12.08 7.93 0.55
C ILE A 764 10.78 7.21 0.10
N PRO A 765 9.59 7.85 -0.06
CA PRO A 765 9.02 9.08 0.52
C PRO A 765 7.98 8.75 1.62
N GLY A 766 7.35 9.79 2.15
CA GLY A 766 6.24 9.74 3.11
C GLY A 766 5.06 8.88 2.71
#